data_AF-A0A954QTF3-F1
#
_entry.id   AF-A0A954QTF3-F1
#
_cell.length_a   1.000
_cell.length_b   1.000
_cell.length_c   1.000
_cell.angle_alpha   90.00
_cell.angle_beta   90.00
_cell.angle_gamma   90.00
#
_symmetry.space_group_name_H-M   'P 1'
#
loop_
_entity.id
_entity.type
_entity.pdbx_description
1 polymer ?
#
loop_
_entity_poly.entity_id
_entity_poly.type
_entity_poly.pdbx_seq_one_letter_code
_entity_poly.pdbx_strand_id
1 'polypeptide(L)'
;MAKERPEQEAPSEATQPDAPKKWLFLFYLCGDNDLASYIEADFREICSVGSTDNIQVLVQIDRPDGAKRYVLADGGAATEQLVSDPSLNKARVNTGDPKEAIEFFRWGMTQFPTERVAIIFSGLGIDPKYVEQRVLRQRPQLKQRIENDKDADDQQAAHRELETLVNSQLFSLCHDFTSNDALEPHELREILETLQRDGLRVDLFGLDVGGAAFIEFAYELEDLADALVAAPAVMPDDGWPYDRIIKLWDDKLRTPKPSDPLDGRQLASTVVDTVAKAYPELQSPIVAVNLSNYVLSRAARVLDTLALALLYNLGDWHILESLSQTNKSCVRLQKRSAKDAAELCNATQCDLHRVYRETADESDDSTEPASENIEPSGLLPAVDLLQLLGQLRKSLEKQEKLAPEAFGQKERLQRLLKLTMNALNELDPALTDAEIAAVPKDSDTSAYQASWLASNRLYYIHDQEADRELSILLPGVGGNLQKSQTRPSDYNYFHLRFSSRVHWASLLGVFQMILEKPHVLWRLIGSMLATESSGTRDAVLGRLIGPRSVMSGLKQEMQVFQEDGSLTLSLENEPNETCSCDDYRLRLESSIKQATLAEHVTKVFPRTFETAVRGLEAFFIGEQILWDSGPLETLGRTLGEDVIQRFGDRLREERRAMMTPAGRPPHLRLRIPRELMRYPWELMYDRDGMLCEQYAVGRQVFMELAVTRPPVQRQPGMIRALVIGDPVFSDSFDDHPEQLPGARSEAATVVETLRQLDEQLAQVPSIQVTHYIGVRLTVLEMRELLR
;
A
#
# COMPACT_ATOMS: atom_id res chain seq x y z
N MET A 1 -15.38 63.81 64.36
CA MET A 1 -14.58 63.16 63.30
C MET A 1 -15.35 61.95 62.79
N ALA A 2 -15.98 62.06 61.62
CA ALA A 2 -16.42 60.93 60.82
C ALA A 2 -16.52 61.39 59.37
N LYS A 3 -15.84 60.66 58.49
CA LYS A 3 -15.53 60.95 57.09
C LYS A 3 -16.77 60.90 56.18
N GLU A 4 -16.75 61.76 55.17
CA GLU A 4 -17.63 61.76 54.00
C GLU A 4 -17.57 60.43 53.22
N ARG A 5 -18.71 60.04 52.65
CA ARG A 5 -18.85 58.98 51.64
C ARG A 5 -19.56 59.58 50.42
N PRO A 6 -19.10 59.32 49.18
CA PRO A 6 -19.54 60.05 48.00
C PRO A 6 -20.83 59.49 47.38
N GLU A 7 -21.45 60.35 46.58
CA GLU A 7 -22.72 60.22 45.87
C GLU A 7 -22.73 59.03 44.88
N GLN A 8 -23.87 58.33 44.83
CA GLN A 8 -24.16 57.27 43.87
C GLN A 8 -24.53 57.90 42.52
N GLU A 9 -23.70 57.69 41.50
CA GLU A 9 -24.06 57.91 40.10
C GLU A 9 -25.12 56.89 39.65
N ALA A 10 -26.10 57.38 38.90
CA ALA A 10 -27.17 56.60 38.31
C ALA A 10 -26.62 55.57 37.31
N PRO A 11 -27.26 54.39 37.19
CA PRO A 11 -26.85 53.41 36.19
C PRO A 11 -27.07 53.97 34.78
N SER A 12 -25.96 54.07 34.04
CA SER A 12 -25.92 54.24 32.58
C SER A 12 -26.95 53.33 31.91
N GLU A 13 -27.71 53.91 30.99
CA GLU A 13 -28.67 53.24 30.12
C GLU A 13 -28.07 51.95 29.55
N ALA A 14 -28.73 50.82 29.82
CA ALA A 14 -28.46 49.56 29.16
C ALA A 14 -28.87 49.71 27.68
N THR A 15 -27.89 49.73 26.79
CA THR A 15 -28.07 49.60 25.35
C THR A 15 -28.91 48.34 25.08
N GLN A 16 -29.98 48.48 24.28
CA GLN A 16 -30.74 47.32 23.80
C GLN A 16 -29.77 46.32 23.14
N PRO A 17 -29.94 45.00 23.31
CA PRO A 17 -29.11 44.04 22.61
C PRO A 17 -29.34 44.22 21.10
N ASP A 18 -28.28 44.59 20.38
CA ASP A 18 -28.27 44.57 18.92
C ASP A 18 -28.74 43.20 18.44
N ALA A 19 -29.48 43.18 17.33
CA ALA A 19 -29.92 41.92 16.74
C ALA A 19 -28.69 41.02 16.50
N PRO A 20 -28.77 39.71 16.79
CA PRO A 20 -27.62 38.82 16.64
C PRO A 20 -27.12 38.87 15.19
N LYS A 21 -25.80 39.00 15.04
CA LYS A 21 -25.15 39.00 13.72
C LYS A 21 -25.43 37.67 13.01
N LYS A 22 -25.46 37.71 11.68
CA LYS A 22 -25.82 36.55 10.86
C LYS A 22 -24.73 35.48 10.89
N TRP A 23 -23.47 35.90 10.84
CA TRP A 23 -22.31 35.01 10.73
C TRP A 23 -21.31 35.24 11.87
N LEU A 24 -20.72 34.17 12.37
CA LEU A 24 -19.55 34.18 13.24
C LEU A 24 -18.36 33.57 12.51
N PHE A 25 -17.26 34.32 12.41
CA PHE A 25 -15.99 33.87 11.84
C PHE A 25 -15.00 33.68 12.98
N LEU A 26 -14.49 32.45 13.12
CA LEU A 26 -13.52 32.03 14.13
C LEU A 26 -12.21 31.69 13.43
N PHE A 27 -11.19 32.52 13.63
CA PHE A 27 -9.85 32.29 13.10
C PHE A 27 -8.95 31.69 14.18
N TYR A 28 -8.38 30.52 13.89
CA TYR A 28 -7.39 29.83 14.72
C TYR A 28 -6.04 29.85 14.00
N LEU A 29 -5.19 30.80 14.38
CA LEU A 29 -3.95 31.13 13.69
C LEU A 29 -2.76 30.50 14.45
N CYS A 30 -2.13 29.50 13.84
CA CYS A 30 -1.08 28.66 14.43
C CYS A 30 0.30 29.15 13.97
N GLY A 31 0.81 30.19 14.63
CA GLY A 31 2.03 30.89 14.24
C GLY A 31 3.27 30.60 15.08
N ASP A 32 3.24 29.69 16.07
CA ASP A 32 4.46 29.26 16.79
C ASP A 32 5.29 28.27 15.96
N ASN A 33 5.78 28.76 14.83
CA ASN A 33 6.61 28.06 13.85
C ASN A 33 7.26 29.08 12.88
N ASP A 34 7.88 28.59 11.81
CA ASP A 34 8.58 29.42 10.83
C ASP A 34 7.66 30.36 10.02
N LEU A 35 6.33 30.18 10.08
CA LEU A 35 5.33 31.08 9.46
C LEU A 35 4.87 32.23 10.37
N ALA A 36 5.48 32.43 11.55
CA ALA A 36 5.05 33.43 12.52
C ALA A 36 4.83 34.84 11.92
N SER A 37 5.70 35.29 11.01
CA SER A 37 5.58 36.60 10.36
C SER A 37 4.42 36.70 9.36
N TYR A 38 4.12 35.60 8.68
CA TYR A 38 3.04 35.49 7.70
C TYR A 38 1.69 35.42 8.40
N ILE A 39 1.58 34.58 9.43
CA ILE A 39 0.40 34.52 10.32
C ILE A 39 0.10 35.87 10.98
N GLU A 40 1.14 36.64 11.30
CA GLU A 40 0.99 38.00 11.82
C GLU A 40 0.54 39.00 10.72
N ALA A 41 0.89 38.79 9.46
CA ALA A 41 0.36 39.56 8.34
C ALA A 41 -1.13 39.26 8.13
N ASP A 42 -1.53 37.98 8.12
CA ASP A 42 -2.93 37.54 8.05
C ASP A 42 -3.77 38.16 9.17
N PHE A 43 -3.23 38.13 10.40
CA PHE A 43 -3.89 38.75 11.55
C PHE A 43 -4.16 40.25 11.32
N ARG A 44 -3.21 40.98 10.72
CA ARG A 44 -3.39 42.40 10.39
C ARG A 44 -4.40 42.61 9.27
N GLU A 45 -4.44 41.73 8.27
CA GLU A 45 -5.45 41.76 7.22
C GLU A 45 -6.86 41.58 7.78
N ILE A 46 -7.06 40.57 8.64
CA ILE A 46 -8.33 40.33 9.34
C ILE A 46 -8.70 41.55 10.20
N CYS A 47 -7.75 42.12 10.94
CA CYS A 47 -7.96 43.31 11.77
C CYS A 47 -8.26 44.58 10.95
N SER A 48 -7.81 44.67 9.70
CA SER A 48 -8.07 45.81 8.83
C SER A 48 -9.56 45.96 8.49
N VAL A 49 -10.31 44.86 8.56
CA VAL A 49 -11.76 44.83 8.33
C VAL A 49 -12.51 44.78 9.65
N GLY A 50 -12.11 43.88 10.55
CA GLY A 50 -12.77 43.67 11.83
C GLY A 50 -14.15 43.03 11.69
N SER A 51 -14.99 43.26 12.70
CA SER A 51 -16.40 42.84 12.63
C SER A 51 -17.22 43.83 11.79
N THR A 52 -18.35 43.35 11.28
CA THR A 52 -19.34 44.13 10.53
C THR A 52 -20.73 44.00 11.15
N ASP A 53 -21.71 44.76 10.64
CA ASP A 53 -23.11 44.63 11.06
C ASP A 53 -23.69 43.22 10.87
N ASN A 54 -23.13 42.41 9.94
CA ASN A 54 -23.61 41.05 9.67
C ASN A 54 -22.65 39.96 10.13
N ILE A 55 -21.37 40.27 10.38
CA ILE A 55 -20.30 39.30 10.65
C ILE A 55 -19.62 39.64 11.97
N GLN A 56 -19.66 38.71 12.92
CA GLN A 56 -18.82 38.77 14.11
C GLN A 56 -17.48 38.09 13.80
N VAL A 57 -16.35 38.74 14.11
CA VAL A 57 -15.02 38.16 13.93
C VAL A 57 -14.32 37.96 15.28
N LEU A 58 -13.82 36.75 15.48
CA LEU A 58 -13.03 36.32 16.63
C LEU A 58 -11.74 35.69 16.16
N VAL A 59 -10.62 35.98 16.83
CA VAL A 59 -9.32 35.42 16.49
C VAL A 59 -8.64 34.88 17.74
N GLN A 60 -8.14 33.64 17.68
CA GLN A 60 -7.08 33.15 18.55
C GLN A 60 -5.81 33.01 17.70
N ILE A 61 -4.75 33.71 18.10
CA ILE A 61 -3.46 33.65 17.43
C ILE A 61 -2.41 33.22 18.44
N ASP A 62 -1.68 32.16 18.10
CA ASP A 62 -0.51 31.72 18.85
C ASP A 62 0.76 32.16 18.13
N ARG A 63 1.66 32.77 18.89
CA ARG A 63 2.93 33.30 18.42
C ARG A 63 4.05 32.67 19.25
N PRO A 64 5.31 32.74 18.82
CA PRO A 64 6.43 32.27 19.65
C PRO A 64 6.52 32.90 21.05
N ASP A 65 5.93 34.09 21.24
CA ASP A 65 5.84 34.80 22.53
C ASP A 65 4.56 34.49 23.34
N GLY A 66 3.62 33.73 22.79
CA GLY A 66 2.41 33.24 23.44
C GLY A 66 1.11 33.53 22.70
N ALA A 67 0.03 32.91 23.17
CA ALA A 67 -1.28 32.98 22.53
C ALA A 67 -2.18 34.09 23.07
N LYS A 68 -2.93 34.73 22.17
CA LYS A 68 -3.88 35.79 22.51
C LYS A 68 -5.20 35.59 21.78
N ARG A 69 -6.28 35.95 22.46
CA ARG A 69 -7.65 35.98 21.91
C ARG A 69 -8.11 37.41 21.70
N TYR A 70 -8.86 37.61 20.62
CA TYR A 70 -9.37 38.91 20.21
C TYR A 70 -10.83 38.80 19.78
N VAL A 71 -11.65 39.70 20.31
CA VAL A 71 -12.95 40.07 19.73
C VAL A 71 -12.73 41.34 18.94
N LEU A 72 -13.01 41.32 17.63
CA LEU A 72 -12.81 42.50 16.79
C LEU A 72 -14.05 43.40 16.83
N ALA A 73 -13.85 44.71 16.96
CA ALA A 73 -14.91 45.71 16.96
C ALA A 73 -15.47 45.99 15.56
N ASP A 74 -16.60 46.69 15.53
CA ASP A 74 -17.27 47.11 14.29
C ASP A 74 -16.58 48.34 13.68
N GLY A 75 -16.29 48.26 12.38
CA GLY A 75 -15.68 49.36 11.62
C GLY A 75 -14.15 49.36 11.71
N GLY A 76 -13.52 48.83 10.65
CA GLY A 76 -12.07 48.73 10.52
C GLY A 76 -11.32 50.06 10.60
N ALA A 77 -10.90 50.43 11.80
CA ALA A 77 -9.67 51.13 12.12
C ALA A 77 -9.57 51.35 13.65
N ALA A 78 -8.92 50.43 14.35
CA ALA A 78 -7.96 50.71 15.43
C ALA A 78 -7.66 49.42 16.20
N THR A 79 -6.39 49.07 16.27
CA THR A 79 -5.78 48.22 17.31
C THR A 79 -6.16 48.63 18.75
N GLU A 80 -6.81 49.79 18.94
CA GLU A 80 -7.29 50.32 20.22
C GLU A 80 -8.70 49.86 20.63
N GLN A 81 -9.44 49.15 19.77
CA GLN A 81 -10.77 48.57 20.08
C GLN A 81 -10.77 47.03 20.11
N LEU A 82 -9.62 46.45 20.45
CA LEU A 82 -9.53 45.02 20.76
C LEU A 82 -10.07 44.83 22.18
N VAL A 83 -11.13 44.05 22.34
CA VAL A 83 -11.42 43.45 23.65
C VAL A 83 -10.47 42.26 23.78
N SER A 84 -9.19 42.57 24.05
CA SER A 84 -8.28 41.57 24.59
C SER A 84 -8.69 41.37 26.03
N ASP A 85 -9.31 40.24 26.36
CA ASP A 85 -9.53 39.89 27.76
C ASP A 85 -8.18 39.48 28.35
N PRO A 86 -7.58 40.27 29.27
CA PRO A 86 -6.29 39.91 29.85
C PRO A 86 -6.35 38.62 30.65
N SER A 87 -7.55 38.17 31.06
CA SER A 87 -7.79 36.89 31.72
C SER A 87 -7.84 35.70 30.75
N LEU A 88 -7.98 35.95 29.44
CA LEU A 88 -7.89 34.96 28.37
C LEU A 88 -6.49 34.88 27.75
N ASN A 89 -5.56 35.76 28.12
CA ASN A 89 -4.15 35.64 27.73
C ASN A 89 -3.57 34.37 28.36
N LYS A 90 -3.37 33.34 27.54
CA LYS A 90 -2.67 32.13 27.95
C LYS A 90 -1.17 32.34 27.68
N ALA A 91 -0.33 31.94 28.63
CA ALA A 91 1.12 32.10 28.48
C ALA A 91 1.64 31.38 27.22
N ARG A 92 1.34 30.08 27.11
CA ARG A 92 1.62 29.23 25.94
C ARG A 92 0.41 28.34 25.74
N VAL A 93 -0.08 28.27 24.51
CA VAL A 93 -1.14 27.34 24.09
C VAL A 93 -0.47 26.32 23.20
N ASN A 94 -0.81 25.04 23.38
CA ASN A 94 -0.42 24.04 22.40
C ASN A 94 -1.44 24.07 21.27
N THR A 95 -1.11 24.70 20.15
CA THR A 95 -2.00 24.76 18.98
C THR A 95 -2.19 23.41 18.29
N GLY A 96 -1.31 22.44 18.60
CA GLY A 96 -1.46 21.04 18.23
C GLY A 96 -2.47 20.25 19.07
N ASP A 97 -2.91 20.74 20.25
CA ASP A 97 -3.86 20.02 21.11
C ASP A 97 -5.32 20.34 20.70
N PRO A 98 -6.14 19.36 20.28
CA PRO A 98 -7.53 19.61 19.89
C PRO A 98 -8.38 20.25 21.00
N LYS A 99 -8.03 20.06 22.28
CA LYS A 99 -8.76 20.67 23.41
C LYS A 99 -8.67 22.18 23.41
N GLU A 100 -7.53 22.73 23.00
CA GLU A 100 -7.32 24.17 22.96
C GLU A 100 -8.18 24.82 21.86
N ALA A 101 -8.29 24.16 20.71
CA ALA A 101 -9.21 24.56 19.64
C ALA A 101 -10.69 24.43 20.06
N ILE A 102 -11.08 23.29 20.65
CA ILE A 102 -12.45 23.07 21.17
C ILE A 102 -12.84 24.15 22.17
N GLU A 103 -11.94 24.50 23.09
CA GLU A 103 -12.23 25.49 24.12
C GLU A 103 -12.45 26.88 23.51
N PHE A 104 -11.60 27.29 22.57
CA PHE A 104 -11.78 28.55 21.85
C PHE A 104 -13.09 28.61 21.04
N PHE A 105 -13.38 27.59 20.24
CA PHE A 105 -14.58 27.57 19.39
C PHE A 105 -15.85 27.50 20.23
N ARG A 106 -15.89 26.66 21.27
CA ARG A 106 -17.02 26.58 22.19
C ARG A 106 -17.22 27.93 22.89
N TRP A 107 -16.17 28.56 23.38
CA TRP A 107 -16.26 29.88 23.99
C TRP A 107 -16.84 30.90 22.99
N GLY A 108 -16.29 30.99 21.79
CA GLY A 108 -16.74 31.97 20.79
C GLY A 108 -18.20 31.77 20.37
N MET A 109 -18.61 30.54 20.08
CA MET A 109 -19.98 30.22 19.65
C MET A 109 -21.00 30.37 20.78
N THR A 110 -20.60 30.21 22.05
CA THR A 110 -21.50 30.41 23.20
C THR A 110 -21.62 31.87 23.62
N GLN A 111 -20.54 32.64 23.54
CA GLN A 111 -20.56 34.08 23.86
C GLN A 111 -21.20 34.92 22.76
N PHE A 112 -21.00 34.54 21.50
CA PHE A 112 -21.48 35.28 20.33
C PHE A 112 -22.34 34.38 19.44
N PRO A 113 -23.58 34.06 19.86
CA PRO A 113 -24.46 33.19 19.09
C PRO A 113 -24.90 33.88 17.78
N THR A 114 -24.72 33.18 16.65
CA THR A 114 -25.10 33.61 15.31
C THR A 114 -25.87 32.52 14.59
N GLU A 115 -26.49 32.83 13.45
CA GLU A 115 -27.23 31.83 12.64
C GLU A 115 -26.30 30.84 11.93
N ARG A 116 -25.08 31.28 11.62
CA ARG A 116 -24.10 30.57 10.82
C ARG A 116 -22.69 30.75 11.38
N VAL A 117 -21.85 29.72 11.23
CA VAL A 117 -20.47 29.74 11.75
C VAL A 117 -19.47 29.26 10.68
N ALA A 118 -18.40 30.03 10.53
CA ALA A 118 -17.21 29.65 9.78
C ALA A 118 -16.02 29.51 10.74
N ILE A 119 -15.33 28.37 10.69
CA ILE A 119 -14.08 28.13 11.41
C ILE A 119 -12.96 28.04 10.38
N ILE A 120 -11.87 28.78 10.60
CA ILE A 120 -10.70 28.77 9.72
C ILE A 120 -9.45 28.50 10.55
N PHE A 121 -8.69 27.49 10.16
CA PHE A 121 -7.33 27.25 10.64
C PHE A 121 -6.34 27.81 9.63
N SER A 122 -5.32 28.52 10.11
CA SER A 122 -4.17 28.95 9.29
C SER A 122 -2.86 28.53 9.97
N GLY A 123 -1.91 28.01 9.20
CA GLY A 123 -0.63 27.54 9.70
C GLY A 123 0.10 26.60 8.74
N LEU A 124 1.10 25.88 9.26
CA LEU A 124 1.85 24.91 8.45
C LEU A 124 0.95 23.74 8.02
N GLY A 125 1.02 23.42 6.73
CA GLY A 125 0.32 22.28 6.13
C GLY A 125 1.12 20.99 6.13
N ILE A 126 0.72 20.07 5.27
CA ILE A 126 1.35 18.77 5.14
C ILE A 126 2.69 18.91 4.40
N ASP A 127 3.80 18.69 5.11
CA ASP A 127 5.15 18.71 4.54
C ASP A 127 6.05 17.66 5.24
N PRO A 128 6.52 16.63 4.51
CA PRO A 128 7.41 15.60 5.05
C PRO A 128 8.66 16.15 5.73
N LYS A 129 9.21 17.28 5.26
CA LYS A 129 10.44 17.87 5.80
C LYS A 129 10.21 18.50 7.17
N TYR A 130 9.09 19.19 7.37
CA TYR A 130 8.73 19.71 8.69
C TYR A 130 8.51 18.57 9.68
N VAL A 131 7.87 17.49 9.25
CA VAL A 131 7.72 16.28 10.07
C VAL A 131 9.08 15.66 10.39
N GLU A 132 9.98 15.56 9.41
CA GLU A 132 11.34 15.05 9.60
C GLU A 132 12.10 15.86 10.65
N GLN A 133 12.11 17.19 10.53
CA GLN A 133 12.75 18.06 11.50
C GLN A 133 12.14 17.92 12.89
N ARG A 134 10.81 17.83 12.99
CA ARG A 134 10.10 17.60 14.25
C ARG A 134 10.53 16.27 14.89
N VAL A 135 10.54 15.18 14.13
CA VAL A 135 10.97 13.86 14.59
C VAL A 135 12.43 13.91 15.08
N LEU A 136 13.32 14.58 14.35
CA LEU A 136 14.73 14.72 14.73
C LEU A 136 14.91 15.59 15.99
N ARG A 137 14.12 16.65 16.19
CA ARG A 137 14.08 17.44 17.43
C ARG A 137 13.59 16.60 18.61
N GLN A 138 12.58 15.76 18.41
CA GLN A 138 12.06 14.82 19.42
C GLN A 138 13.05 13.69 19.75
N ARG A 139 13.90 13.30 18.80
CA ARG A 139 14.80 12.14 18.89
C ARG A 139 16.26 12.51 18.61
N PRO A 140 16.96 13.20 19.53
CA PRO A 140 18.35 13.60 19.32
C PRO A 140 19.31 12.40 19.14
N GLN A 141 18.99 11.24 19.72
CA GLN A 141 19.77 10.01 19.52
C GLN A 141 19.66 9.48 18.07
N LEU A 142 18.49 9.63 17.44
CA LEU A 142 18.29 9.24 16.04
C LEU A 142 19.08 10.17 15.11
N LYS A 143 19.03 11.48 15.38
CA LYS A 143 19.84 12.48 14.67
C LYS A 143 21.33 12.16 14.71
N GLN A 144 21.86 11.84 15.90
CA GLN A 144 23.27 11.44 16.06
C GLN A 144 23.63 10.18 15.27
N ARG A 145 22.74 9.18 15.18
CA ARG A 145 22.98 7.96 14.40
C ARG A 145 22.97 8.22 12.89
N ILE A 146 22.14 9.16 12.42
CA ILE A 146 22.09 9.59 11.02
C ILE A 146 23.36 10.34 10.62
N GLU A 147 23.86 11.21 11.50
CA GLU A 147 25.07 12.03 11.28
C GLU A 147 26.38 11.24 11.50
N ASN A 148 26.31 10.00 12.01
CA ASN A 148 27.48 9.19 12.32
C ASN A 148 27.94 8.35 11.12
N ASP A 149 28.97 8.81 10.42
CA ASP A 149 29.53 8.14 9.23
C ASP A 149 30.41 6.91 9.54
N LYS A 150 30.54 6.49 10.81
CA LYS A 150 31.44 5.39 11.19
C LYS A 150 30.88 4.00 10.92
N ASP A 151 29.56 3.86 10.85
CA ASP A 151 28.86 2.58 10.66
C ASP A 151 27.74 2.75 9.63
N ALA A 152 28.01 2.34 8.39
CA ALA A 152 27.07 2.48 7.28
C ALA A 152 25.78 1.66 7.49
N ASP A 153 25.85 0.53 8.21
CA ASP A 153 24.68 -0.32 8.45
C ASP A 153 23.77 0.32 9.52
N ASP A 154 24.34 0.89 10.60
CA ASP A 154 23.56 1.63 11.60
C ASP A 154 22.99 2.93 11.02
N GLN A 155 23.78 3.68 10.23
CA GLN A 155 23.32 4.89 9.55
C GLN A 155 22.14 4.58 8.62
N GLN A 156 22.22 3.49 7.84
CA GLN A 156 21.13 3.09 6.97
C GLN A 156 19.89 2.61 7.75
N ALA A 157 20.08 1.92 8.87
CA ALA A 157 18.97 1.55 9.76
C ALA A 157 18.29 2.78 10.39
N ALA A 158 19.07 3.79 10.79
CA ALA A 158 18.57 5.04 11.35
C ALA A 158 17.77 5.85 10.32
N HIS A 159 18.22 5.93 9.07
CA HIS A 159 17.45 6.56 7.98
C HIS A 159 16.11 5.85 7.74
N ARG A 160 16.06 4.51 7.81
CA ARG A 160 14.80 3.75 7.69
C ARG A 160 13.85 4.00 8.86
N GLU A 161 14.40 4.10 10.08
CA GLU A 161 13.63 4.46 11.27
C GLU A 161 13.01 5.85 11.12
N LEU A 162 13.80 6.84 10.67
CA LEU A 162 13.32 8.20 10.40
C LEU A 162 12.20 8.21 9.35
N GLU A 163 12.41 7.55 8.20
CA GLU A 163 11.41 7.48 7.12
C GLU A 163 10.08 6.88 7.62
N THR A 164 10.15 5.84 8.45
CA THR A 164 8.95 5.22 9.07
C THR A 164 8.23 6.20 9.98
N LEU A 165 8.96 6.93 10.83
CA LEU A 165 8.39 7.91 11.75
C LEU A 165 7.78 9.11 11.01
N VAL A 166 8.43 9.59 9.95
CA VAL A 166 7.91 10.68 9.11
C VAL A 166 6.61 10.25 8.45
N ASN A 167 6.55 9.06 7.85
CA ASN A 167 5.33 8.54 7.24
C ASN A 167 4.20 8.36 8.28
N SER A 168 4.55 7.96 9.51
CA SER A 168 3.58 7.79 10.61
C SER A 168 2.99 9.10 11.12
N GLN A 169 3.52 10.25 10.68
CA GLN A 169 3.08 11.58 11.08
C GLN A 169 2.83 12.47 9.87
N LEU A 170 2.69 11.87 8.68
CA LEU A 170 2.70 12.60 7.41
C LEU A 170 1.55 13.59 7.32
N PHE A 171 0.35 13.21 7.73
CA PHE A 171 -0.85 14.05 7.63
C PHE A 171 -1.03 15.09 8.76
N SER A 172 0.05 15.44 9.47
CA SER A 172 -0.05 16.48 10.51
C SER A 172 -0.09 17.89 9.92
N LEU A 173 -0.76 18.81 10.61
CA LEU A 173 -0.94 20.21 10.25
C LEU A 173 -0.90 21.11 11.51
N CYS A 174 -0.81 22.42 11.32
CA CYS A 174 -0.73 23.41 12.40
C CYS A 174 0.36 23.08 13.43
N HIS A 175 1.58 22.85 12.95
CA HIS A 175 2.72 22.50 13.79
C HIS A 175 3.04 23.60 14.82
N ASP A 176 3.22 23.18 16.07
CA ASP A 176 3.58 24.01 17.22
C ASP A 176 5.00 23.66 17.66
N PHE A 177 5.96 24.57 17.47
CA PHE A 177 7.37 24.29 17.71
C PHE A 177 7.72 24.24 19.19
N THR A 178 7.10 25.09 20.01
CA THR A 178 7.28 25.09 21.46
C THR A 178 6.79 23.79 22.09
N SER A 179 5.57 23.40 21.74
CA SER A 179 4.87 22.25 22.31
C SER A 179 5.31 20.95 21.66
N ASN A 180 5.94 21.06 20.47
CA ASN A 180 6.45 19.96 19.68
C ASN A 180 5.34 19.01 19.23
N ASP A 181 4.21 19.60 18.88
CA ASP A 181 2.95 18.93 18.60
C ASP A 181 2.36 19.44 17.29
N ALA A 182 1.36 18.74 16.77
CA ALA A 182 0.65 19.12 15.55
C ALA A 182 -0.70 18.41 15.52
N LEU A 183 -1.69 19.03 14.91
CA LEU A 183 -3.01 18.43 14.73
C LEU A 183 -2.96 17.35 13.67
N GLU A 184 -3.70 16.28 13.89
CA GLU A 184 -3.97 15.24 12.91
C GLU A 184 -5.44 15.26 12.42
N PRO A 185 -5.75 14.71 11.23
CA PRO A 185 -7.10 14.66 10.69
C PRO A 185 -8.17 14.09 11.66
N HIS A 186 -7.79 13.07 12.42
CA HIS A 186 -8.70 12.44 13.38
C HIS A 186 -9.00 13.35 14.58
N GLU A 187 -8.10 14.27 14.93
CA GLU A 187 -8.29 15.28 15.98
C GLU A 187 -9.15 16.45 15.48
N LEU A 188 -9.02 16.85 14.20
CA LEU A 188 -9.96 17.80 13.59
C LEU A 188 -11.39 17.28 13.62
N ARG A 189 -11.56 15.97 13.37
CA ARG A 189 -12.84 15.29 13.54
C ARG A 189 -13.30 15.34 15.00
N GLU A 190 -12.43 15.06 15.96
CA GLU A 190 -12.76 15.15 17.40
C GLU A 190 -13.25 16.57 17.76
N ILE A 191 -12.60 17.61 17.24
CA ILE A 191 -12.99 19.01 17.44
C ILE A 191 -14.43 19.23 16.98
N LEU A 192 -14.72 18.93 15.71
CA LEU A 192 -16.06 19.18 15.14
C LEU A 192 -17.14 18.30 15.75
N GLU A 193 -16.85 17.02 16.03
CA GLU A 193 -17.80 16.15 16.72
C GLU A 193 -18.13 16.65 18.12
N THR A 194 -17.14 17.19 18.83
CA THR A 194 -17.36 17.74 20.17
C THR A 194 -18.25 18.98 20.12
N LEU A 195 -18.01 19.88 19.16
CA LEU A 195 -18.89 21.03 18.94
C LEU A 195 -20.32 20.60 18.56
N GLN A 196 -20.45 19.63 17.63
CA GLN A 196 -21.75 19.13 17.21
C GLN A 196 -22.52 18.46 18.36
N ARG A 197 -21.84 17.71 19.25
CA ARG A 197 -22.44 17.14 20.48
C ARG A 197 -22.97 18.22 21.42
N ASP A 198 -22.33 19.37 21.47
CA ASP A 198 -22.77 20.54 22.25
C ASP A 198 -23.90 21.32 21.56
N GLY A 199 -24.39 20.84 20.41
CA GLY A 199 -25.43 21.51 19.61
C GLY A 199 -24.91 22.69 18.78
N LEU A 200 -23.58 22.82 18.66
CA LEU A 200 -22.92 23.89 17.93
C LEU A 200 -22.60 23.39 16.51
N ARG A 201 -23.26 23.97 15.51
CA ARG A 201 -23.09 23.59 14.09
C ARG A 201 -22.07 24.50 13.41
N VAL A 202 -21.27 23.91 12.53
CA VAL A 202 -20.31 24.61 11.68
C VAL A 202 -20.80 24.55 10.23
N ASP A 203 -20.89 25.69 9.54
CA ASP A 203 -21.34 25.73 8.15
C ASP A 203 -20.13 25.68 7.20
N LEU A 204 -19.05 26.41 7.50
CA LEU A 204 -17.79 26.35 6.75
C LEU A 204 -16.63 25.94 7.64
N PHE A 205 -15.85 24.95 7.19
CA PHE A 205 -14.56 24.61 7.76
C PHE A 205 -13.45 24.94 6.74
N GLY A 206 -12.60 25.90 7.06
CA GLY A 206 -11.50 26.35 6.21
C GLY A 206 -10.15 25.89 6.75
N LEU A 207 -9.31 25.39 5.86
CA LEU A 207 -7.92 25.04 6.12
C LEU A 207 -7.04 25.85 5.18
N ASP A 208 -6.56 26.99 5.67
CA ASP A 208 -5.51 27.79 5.04
C ASP A 208 -4.15 27.18 5.36
N VAL A 209 -3.94 25.98 4.84
CA VAL A 209 -2.71 25.20 4.99
C VAL A 209 -2.41 24.50 3.66
N GLY A 210 -1.12 24.31 3.36
CA GLY A 210 -0.70 23.59 2.16
C GLY A 210 -1.05 22.10 2.19
N GLY A 211 -1.55 21.57 1.06
CA GLY A 211 -1.67 20.13 0.82
C GLY A 211 -2.74 19.42 1.63
N ALA A 212 -3.83 20.07 2.04
CA ALA A 212 -4.91 19.46 2.82
C ALA A 212 -6.16 19.02 2.01
N ALA A 213 -6.25 19.27 0.71
CA ALA A 213 -7.42 18.91 -0.12
C ALA A 213 -7.41 17.43 -0.59
N PHE A 214 -7.35 16.52 0.37
CA PHE A 214 -7.46 15.08 0.15
C PHE A 214 -8.91 14.60 0.35
N ILE A 215 -9.40 13.70 -0.51
CA ILE A 215 -10.74 13.12 -0.34
C ILE A 215 -10.87 12.35 0.99
N GLU A 216 -9.79 11.73 1.44
CA GLU A 216 -9.72 10.97 2.68
C GLU A 216 -9.82 11.86 3.90
N PHE A 217 -9.25 13.06 3.78
CA PHE A 217 -9.32 14.10 4.80
C PHE A 217 -10.74 14.67 4.88
N ALA A 218 -11.33 15.02 3.74
CA ALA A 218 -12.71 15.47 3.67
C ALA A 218 -13.69 14.42 4.21
N TYR A 219 -13.44 13.14 3.96
CA TYR A 219 -14.27 12.03 4.45
C TYR A 219 -14.32 11.94 5.99
N GLU A 220 -13.26 12.33 6.71
CA GLU A 220 -13.31 12.41 8.19
C GLU A 220 -14.31 13.44 8.69
N LEU A 221 -14.49 14.52 7.93
CA LEU A 221 -15.30 15.68 8.31
C LEU A 221 -16.73 15.62 7.74
N GLU A 222 -17.07 14.56 7.01
CA GLU A 222 -18.41 14.38 6.44
C GLU A 222 -19.49 14.45 7.53
N ASP A 223 -20.54 15.23 7.27
CA ASP A 223 -21.69 15.47 8.18
C ASP A 223 -21.35 16.26 9.47
N LEU A 224 -20.13 16.80 9.58
CA LEU A 224 -19.70 17.64 10.70
C LEU A 224 -19.65 19.14 10.36
N ALA A 225 -19.54 19.46 9.07
CA ALA A 225 -19.69 20.81 8.52
C ALA A 225 -20.39 20.73 7.14
N ASP A 226 -20.80 21.87 6.56
CA ASP A 226 -21.46 21.85 5.26
C ASP A 226 -20.46 21.82 4.09
N ALA A 227 -19.33 22.52 4.23
CA ALA A 227 -18.26 22.57 3.25
C ALA A 227 -16.87 22.64 3.91
N LEU A 228 -15.89 22.03 3.25
CA LEU A 228 -14.46 22.18 3.50
C LEU A 228 -13.85 23.07 2.41
N VAL A 229 -12.95 23.99 2.75
CA VAL A 229 -12.08 24.67 1.78
C VAL A 229 -10.64 24.40 2.15
N ALA A 230 -9.86 23.86 1.22
CA ALA A 230 -8.46 23.49 1.45
C ALA A 230 -7.65 23.57 0.16
N ALA A 231 -6.32 23.69 0.29
CA ALA A 231 -5.40 23.66 -0.84
C ALA A 231 -4.97 22.22 -1.17
N PRO A 232 -4.91 21.82 -2.45
CA PRO A 232 -4.48 20.48 -2.87
C PRO A 232 -2.95 20.30 -2.86
N ALA A 233 -2.22 21.41 -2.94
CA ALA A 233 -0.77 21.47 -2.96
C ALA A 233 -0.27 22.58 -2.02
N VAL A 234 1.03 22.88 -2.10
CA VAL A 234 1.66 23.98 -1.36
C VAL A 234 1.03 25.31 -1.79
N MET A 235 0.70 26.15 -0.82
CA MET A 235 0.21 27.51 -1.02
C MET A 235 1.34 28.53 -0.78
N PRO A 236 1.25 29.74 -1.35
CA PRO A 236 2.04 30.88 -0.90
C PRO A 236 1.92 31.09 0.60
N ASP A 237 3.02 31.50 1.25
CA ASP A 237 3.05 31.70 2.70
C ASP A 237 2.11 32.84 3.16
N ASP A 238 1.73 33.75 2.25
CA ASP A 238 0.75 34.83 2.46
C ASP A 238 -0.70 34.33 2.66
N GLY A 239 -0.98 33.03 2.52
CA GLY A 239 -2.28 32.45 2.86
C GLY A 239 -3.47 32.93 2.03
N TRP A 240 -4.64 33.08 2.65
CA TRP A 240 -5.85 33.59 2.00
C TRP A 240 -5.97 35.12 2.11
N PRO A 241 -6.51 35.82 1.09
CA PRO A 241 -6.76 37.27 1.17
C PRO A 241 -7.99 37.57 2.06
N TYR A 242 -7.81 37.48 3.37
CA TYR A 242 -8.88 37.52 4.37
C TYR A 242 -9.70 38.81 4.31
N ASP A 243 -9.05 39.95 4.08
CA ASP A 243 -9.71 41.24 4.03
C ASP A 243 -10.74 41.31 2.87
N ARG A 244 -10.38 40.77 1.71
CA ARG A 244 -11.25 40.69 0.53
C ARG A 244 -12.39 39.72 0.76
N ILE A 245 -12.11 38.55 1.35
CA ILE A 245 -13.12 37.52 1.63
C ILE A 245 -14.20 38.08 2.56
N ILE A 246 -13.81 38.70 3.67
CA ILE A 246 -14.76 39.25 4.67
C ILE A 246 -15.60 40.37 4.04
N LYS A 247 -14.97 41.32 3.32
CA LYS A 247 -15.68 42.43 2.65
C LYS A 247 -16.68 41.92 1.61
N LEU A 248 -16.26 41.01 0.72
CA LEU A 248 -17.12 40.46 -0.32
C LEU A 248 -18.30 39.67 0.26
N TRP A 249 -18.09 38.97 1.38
CA TRP A 249 -19.17 38.26 2.05
C TRP A 249 -20.13 39.21 2.76
N ASP A 250 -19.65 40.25 3.45
CA ASP A 250 -20.51 41.26 4.07
C ASP A 250 -21.37 42.00 3.03
N ASP A 251 -20.78 42.36 1.88
CA ASP A 251 -21.49 42.99 0.76
C ASP A 251 -22.63 42.09 0.24
N LYS A 252 -22.36 40.78 0.10
CA LYS A 252 -23.39 39.78 -0.26
C LYS A 252 -24.48 39.67 0.80
N LEU A 253 -24.15 39.72 2.09
CA LEU A 253 -25.12 39.67 3.19
C LEU A 253 -25.99 40.94 3.28
N ARG A 254 -25.46 42.10 2.86
CA ARG A 254 -26.19 43.38 2.77
C ARG A 254 -27.10 43.44 1.56
N THR A 255 -26.68 42.84 0.44
CA THR A 255 -27.40 42.88 -0.83
C THR A 255 -27.71 41.49 -1.40
N PRO A 256 -28.42 40.63 -0.65
CA PRO A 256 -28.66 39.26 -1.06
C PRO A 256 -29.61 39.19 -2.26
N LYS A 257 -29.28 38.37 -3.26
CA LYS A 257 -30.20 38.06 -4.36
C LYS A 257 -31.25 37.05 -3.86
N PRO A 258 -32.48 37.06 -4.42
CA PRO A 258 -33.51 36.09 -4.04
C PRO A 258 -33.11 34.61 -4.22
N SER A 259 -32.11 34.33 -5.05
CA SER A 259 -31.56 33.00 -5.32
C SER A 259 -30.36 32.63 -4.43
N ASP A 260 -29.86 33.54 -3.60
CA ASP A 260 -28.67 33.30 -2.78
C ASP A 260 -29.04 32.49 -1.52
N PRO A 261 -28.47 31.29 -1.31
CA PRO A 261 -28.72 30.49 -0.11
C PRO A 261 -28.05 31.07 1.14
N LEU A 262 -27.00 31.89 0.98
CA LEU A 262 -26.21 32.50 2.07
C LEU A 262 -25.73 31.49 3.12
N ASP A 263 -25.36 30.30 2.66
CA ASP A 263 -24.92 29.15 3.47
C ASP A 263 -23.40 28.92 3.36
N GLY A 264 -22.89 27.93 4.09
CA GLY A 264 -21.46 27.57 4.09
C GLY A 264 -20.94 27.20 2.69
N ARG A 265 -21.77 26.61 1.82
CA ARG A 265 -21.38 26.23 0.46
C ARG A 265 -21.20 27.44 -0.45
N GLN A 266 -22.05 28.46 -0.31
CA GLN A 266 -21.89 29.70 -1.05
C GLN A 266 -20.68 30.49 -0.55
N LEU A 267 -20.44 30.53 0.77
CA LEU A 267 -19.22 31.12 1.32
C LEU A 267 -17.97 30.37 0.80
N ALA A 268 -17.97 29.04 0.81
CA ALA A 268 -16.87 28.22 0.27
C ALA A 268 -16.52 28.57 -1.18
N SER A 269 -17.51 28.65 -2.07
CA SER A 269 -17.28 29.06 -3.46
C SER A 269 -16.76 30.49 -3.59
N THR A 270 -17.19 31.40 -2.69
CA THR A 270 -16.70 32.79 -2.65
C THR A 270 -15.24 32.84 -2.24
N VAL A 271 -14.82 32.02 -1.27
CA VAL A 271 -13.41 31.88 -0.88
C VAL A 271 -12.59 31.36 -2.05
N VAL A 272 -12.99 30.25 -2.68
CA VAL A 272 -12.33 29.67 -3.87
C VAL A 272 -12.14 30.69 -4.98
N ASP A 273 -13.20 31.41 -5.36
CA ASP A 273 -13.12 32.42 -6.41
C ASP A 273 -12.25 33.62 -6.02
N THR A 274 -12.15 33.95 -4.74
CA THR A 274 -11.36 35.11 -4.27
C THR A 274 -9.88 34.78 -4.22
N VAL A 275 -9.52 33.60 -3.70
CA VAL A 275 -8.13 33.11 -3.66
C VAL A 275 -7.61 32.87 -5.08
N ALA A 276 -8.40 32.24 -5.96
CA ALA A 276 -7.99 32.03 -7.34
C ALA A 276 -7.74 33.34 -8.11
N LYS A 277 -8.45 34.42 -7.78
CA LYS A 277 -8.19 35.76 -8.34
C LYS A 277 -6.99 36.46 -7.72
N ALA A 278 -6.64 36.12 -6.48
CA ALA A 278 -5.46 36.67 -5.81
C ALA A 278 -4.17 36.04 -6.34
N TYR A 279 -4.23 34.77 -6.74
CA TYR A 279 -3.10 34.00 -7.26
C TYR A 279 -3.39 33.46 -8.69
N PRO A 280 -3.51 34.33 -9.71
CA PRO A 280 -3.84 33.92 -11.08
C PRO A 280 -2.76 33.05 -11.76
N GLU A 281 -1.53 33.06 -11.25
CA GLU A 281 -0.43 32.20 -11.68
C GLU A 281 -0.58 30.74 -11.20
N LEU A 282 -1.39 30.51 -10.17
CA LEU A 282 -1.65 29.18 -9.62
C LEU A 282 -2.84 28.56 -10.36
N GLN A 283 -2.63 27.36 -10.91
CA GLN A 283 -3.75 26.53 -11.37
C GLN A 283 -4.47 25.99 -10.13
N SER A 284 -5.78 26.25 -10.02
CA SER A 284 -6.65 25.75 -8.94
C SER A 284 -6.07 25.81 -7.51
N PRO A 285 -5.65 26.98 -7.01
CA PRO A 285 -4.90 27.08 -5.74
C PRO A 285 -5.65 26.48 -4.54
N ILE A 286 -6.99 26.48 -4.57
CA ILE A 286 -7.82 25.89 -3.53
C ILE A 286 -9.07 25.23 -4.11
N VAL A 287 -9.58 24.24 -3.38
CA VAL A 287 -10.78 23.46 -3.73
C VAL A 287 -11.79 23.55 -2.57
N ALA A 288 -13.07 23.71 -2.91
CA ALA A 288 -14.17 23.54 -1.96
C ALA A 288 -14.76 22.13 -2.08
N VAL A 289 -14.87 21.38 -0.98
CA VAL A 289 -15.41 20.01 -0.93
C VAL A 289 -16.73 20.02 -0.16
N ASN A 290 -17.72 19.30 -0.68
CA ASN A 290 -19.05 19.17 -0.10
C ASN A 290 -19.04 18.09 0.98
N LEU A 291 -19.26 18.51 2.23
CA LEU A 291 -19.32 17.63 3.39
C LEU A 291 -20.76 17.25 3.76
N SER A 292 -21.75 17.84 3.10
CA SER A 292 -23.17 17.65 3.37
C SER A 292 -23.75 16.42 2.66
N ASN A 293 -24.94 15.98 3.10
CA ASN A 293 -25.78 15.02 2.41
C ASN A 293 -25.11 13.68 2.06
N TYR A 294 -24.14 13.25 2.86
CA TYR A 294 -23.43 11.98 2.69
C TYR A 294 -22.86 11.78 1.26
N VAL A 295 -22.37 12.86 0.62
CA VAL A 295 -21.82 12.83 -0.75
C VAL A 295 -20.52 12.02 -0.79
N LEU A 296 -19.64 12.18 0.20
CA LEU A 296 -18.38 11.42 0.33
C LEU A 296 -18.65 9.94 0.63
N SER A 297 -19.66 9.62 1.42
CA SER A 297 -20.16 8.26 1.67
C SER A 297 -20.76 7.60 0.43
N ARG A 298 -21.32 8.36 -0.51
CA ARG A 298 -21.72 7.85 -1.84
C ARG A 298 -20.48 7.57 -2.68
N ALA A 299 -19.57 8.53 -2.80
CA ALA A 299 -18.30 8.37 -3.51
C ALA A 299 -17.52 7.13 -3.01
N ALA A 300 -17.33 7.01 -1.69
CA ALA A 300 -16.63 5.88 -1.06
C ALA A 300 -17.27 4.53 -1.40
N ARG A 301 -18.60 4.42 -1.44
CA ARG A 301 -19.29 3.16 -1.81
C ARG A 301 -19.01 2.75 -3.25
N VAL A 302 -18.99 3.70 -4.18
CA VAL A 302 -18.79 3.40 -5.59
C VAL A 302 -17.33 3.08 -5.88
N LEU A 303 -16.40 3.80 -5.23
CA LEU A 303 -14.97 3.49 -5.24
C LEU A 303 -14.70 2.10 -4.64
N ASP A 304 -15.34 1.76 -3.53
CA ASP A 304 -15.18 0.46 -2.88
C ASP A 304 -15.71 -0.68 -3.76
N THR A 305 -16.89 -0.48 -4.35
CA THR A 305 -17.48 -1.43 -5.30
C THR A 305 -16.55 -1.66 -6.50
N LEU A 306 -15.96 -0.58 -7.03
CA LEU A 306 -14.98 -0.66 -8.10
C LEU A 306 -13.72 -1.41 -7.65
N ALA A 307 -13.18 -1.08 -6.47
CA ALA A 307 -11.98 -1.71 -5.92
C ALA A 307 -12.17 -3.22 -5.75
N LEU A 308 -13.27 -3.64 -5.14
CA LEU A 308 -13.63 -5.05 -4.96
C LEU A 308 -13.84 -5.75 -6.30
N ALA A 309 -14.47 -5.09 -7.28
CA ALA A 309 -14.64 -5.65 -8.61
C ALA A 309 -13.30 -5.83 -9.33
N LEU A 310 -12.37 -4.87 -9.22
CA LEU A 310 -11.02 -5.00 -9.77
C LEU A 310 -10.25 -6.14 -9.09
N LEU A 311 -10.25 -6.18 -7.75
CA LEU A 311 -9.65 -7.25 -6.93
C LEU A 311 -10.18 -8.63 -7.33
N TYR A 312 -11.50 -8.77 -7.48
CA TYR A 312 -12.14 -10.05 -7.84
C TYR A 312 -11.70 -10.56 -9.21
N ASN A 313 -11.35 -9.65 -10.13
CA ASN A 313 -11.03 -9.98 -11.52
C ASN A 313 -9.53 -9.87 -11.86
N LEU A 314 -8.64 -9.79 -10.85
CA LEU A 314 -7.19 -9.75 -11.06
C LEU A 314 -6.60 -10.94 -11.82
N GLY A 315 -7.31 -12.07 -11.86
CA GLY A 315 -6.93 -13.23 -12.67
C GLY A 315 -7.11 -13.05 -14.17
N ASP A 316 -7.71 -11.94 -14.63
CA ASP A 316 -7.83 -11.57 -16.04
C ASP A 316 -6.66 -10.68 -16.47
N TRP A 317 -5.94 -11.08 -17.52
CA TRP A 317 -4.74 -10.41 -17.99
C TRP A 317 -5.06 -9.04 -18.57
N HIS A 318 -6.21 -8.89 -19.23
CA HIS A 318 -6.65 -7.60 -19.76
C HIS A 318 -6.85 -6.60 -18.62
N ILE A 319 -7.45 -7.05 -17.53
CA ILE A 319 -7.68 -6.23 -16.34
C ILE A 319 -6.35 -5.91 -15.67
N LEU A 320 -5.49 -6.91 -15.49
CA LEU A 320 -4.14 -6.74 -14.94
C LEU A 320 -3.30 -5.74 -15.75
N GLU A 321 -3.31 -5.86 -17.07
CA GLU A 321 -2.62 -4.95 -17.98
C GLU A 321 -3.23 -3.55 -17.90
N SER A 322 -4.55 -3.41 -17.78
CA SER A 322 -5.18 -2.11 -17.58
C SER A 322 -4.71 -1.43 -16.30
N LEU A 323 -4.60 -2.19 -15.23
CA LEU A 323 -4.17 -1.71 -13.92
C LEU A 323 -2.67 -1.36 -13.94
N SER A 324 -1.84 -2.18 -14.57
CA SER A 324 -0.41 -1.92 -14.79
C SER A 324 -0.17 -0.64 -15.60
N GLN A 325 -0.91 -0.42 -16.70
CA GLN A 325 -0.84 0.79 -17.50
C GLN A 325 -1.30 2.03 -16.73
N THR A 326 -2.40 1.90 -15.98
CA THR A 326 -2.91 2.97 -15.11
C THR A 326 -1.84 3.36 -14.10
N ASN A 327 -1.23 2.38 -13.43
CA ASN A 327 -0.18 2.63 -12.46
C ASN A 327 1.07 3.31 -13.05
N LYS A 328 1.53 2.88 -14.23
CA LYS A 328 2.63 3.55 -14.95
C LYS A 328 2.29 5.00 -15.31
N SER A 329 1.02 5.29 -15.59
CA SER A 329 0.55 6.67 -15.76
C SER A 329 0.55 7.42 -14.44
N CYS A 330 0.13 6.81 -13.32
CA CYS A 330 0.14 7.41 -11.98
C CYS A 330 1.54 7.87 -11.58
N VAL A 331 2.55 6.99 -11.72
CA VAL A 331 3.95 7.33 -11.39
C VAL A 331 4.45 8.52 -12.22
N ARG A 332 4.00 8.65 -13.47
CA ARG A 332 4.33 9.82 -14.31
C ARG A 332 3.61 11.08 -13.84
N LEU A 333 2.35 10.96 -13.43
CA LEU A 333 1.55 12.06 -12.90
C LEU A 333 2.11 12.58 -11.57
N GLN A 334 2.49 11.69 -10.64
CA GLN A 334 3.17 12.04 -9.40
C GLN A 334 4.46 12.81 -9.66
N LYS A 335 5.30 12.34 -10.59
CA LYS A 335 6.54 13.03 -10.97
C LYS A 335 6.31 14.40 -11.60
N ARG A 336 5.24 14.54 -12.39
CA ARG A 336 4.85 15.81 -12.99
C ARG A 336 4.36 16.79 -11.93
N SER A 337 3.40 16.37 -11.10
CA SER A 337 2.88 17.18 -9.98
C SER A 337 4.00 17.62 -9.04
N ALA A 338 4.96 16.72 -8.74
CA ALA A 338 6.13 17.07 -7.95
C ALA A 338 7.02 18.14 -8.61
N LYS A 339 7.19 18.06 -9.94
CA LYS A 339 7.94 19.05 -10.70
C LYS A 339 7.21 20.40 -10.72
N ASP A 340 5.91 20.38 -10.97
CA ASP A 340 5.07 21.57 -11.05
C ASP A 340 5.04 22.28 -9.69
N ALA A 341 4.93 21.54 -8.58
CA ALA A 341 5.04 22.08 -7.22
C ALA A 341 6.43 22.68 -6.92
N ALA A 342 7.52 22.06 -7.38
CA ALA A 342 8.86 22.63 -7.21
C ALA A 342 9.08 23.91 -8.04
N GLU A 343 8.55 23.95 -9.27
CA GLU A 343 8.55 25.16 -10.10
C GLU A 343 7.70 26.26 -9.47
N LEU A 344 6.59 25.90 -8.84
CA LEU A 344 5.70 26.81 -8.13
C LEU A 344 6.37 27.46 -6.92
N CYS A 345 6.97 26.66 -6.02
CA CYS A 345 7.70 27.18 -4.86
C CYS A 345 8.81 28.16 -5.26
N ASN A 346 9.43 27.97 -6.43
CA ASN A 346 10.44 28.88 -6.96
C ASN A 346 9.86 30.18 -7.53
N ALA A 347 8.62 30.15 -8.03
CA ALA A 347 7.96 31.30 -8.65
C ALA A 347 7.21 32.19 -7.64
N THR A 348 6.64 31.61 -6.59
CA THR A 348 5.76 32.30 -5.63
C THR A 348 6.48 32.94 -4.44
N GLN A 349 7.82 32.92 -4.40
CA GLN A 349 8.59 33.36 -3.22
C GLN A 349 8.10 32.69 -1.92
N CYS A 350 7.69 31.43 -1.96
CA CYS A 350 7.53 30.65 -0.73
C CYS A 350 8.89 30.65 -0.01
N ASP A 351 8.95 31.28 1.16
CA ASP A 351 10.13 31.37 2.02
C ASP A 351 10.48 30.02 2.66
N LEU A 352 9.78 28.94 2.26
CA LEU A 352 10.28 27.56 2.28
C LEU A 352 11.80 27.48 1.95
N HIS A 353 12.32 28.38 1.09
CA HIS A 353 13.74 28.54 0.76
C HIS A 353 14.67 29.06 1.88
N ARG A 354 14.17 29.73 2.93
CA ARG A 354 15.02 30.17 4.04
C ARG A 354 15.50 28.97 4.88
N VAL A 355 14.64 27.97 5.05
CA VAL A 355 14.97 26.70 5.72
C VAL A 355 16.01 25.90 4.94
N TYR A 356 16.05 25.99 3.61
CA TYR A 356 17.12 25.38 2.80
C TYR A 356 18.47 26.12 2.90
N ARG A 357 18.48 27.43 3.20
CA ARG A 357 19.73 28.22 3.32
C ARG A 357 20.41 28.06 4.66
N GLU A 358 19.67 27.97 5.75
CA GLU A 358 20.27 28.01 7.10
C GLU A 358 20.93 26.68 7.51
N THR A 359 20.77 25.60 6.74
CA THR A 359 21.52 24.33 6.94
C THR A 359 22.85 24.27 6.17
N ALA A 360 23.20 25.29 5.39
CA ALA A 360 24.50 25.43 4.73
C ALA A 360 25.27 26.62 5.32
N ASP A 361 26.14 26.32 6.29
CA ASP A 361 27.26 27.11 6.80
C ASP A 361 26.99 28.53 7.36
N GLU A 362 27.16 28.66 8.68
CA GLU A 362 27.63 29.90 9.34
C GLU A 362 29.13 30.21 9.04
N SER A 363 29.67 29.78 7.90
CA SER A 363 31.05 30.10 7.51
C SER A 363 31.31 29.98 6.01
N ASP A 364 30.95 30.99 5.22
CA ASP A 364 31.89 31.78 4.43
C ASP A 364 31.14 32.86 3.65
N ASP A 365 31.64 34.08 3.72
CA ASP A 365 31.14 35.22 2.94
C ASP A 365 31.73 35.13 1.53
N SER A 366 30.92 35.45 0.51
CA SER A 366 31.26 35.55 -0.92
C SER A 366 31.33 34.26 -1.76
N THR A 367 30.18 33.77 -2.23
CA THR A 367 30.02 33.25 -3.61
C THR A 367 28.54 33.25 -4.00
N GLU A 368 28.22 33.68 -5.23
CA GLU A 368 26.85 33.67 -5.76
C GLU A 368 26.26 32.24 -5.72
N PRO A 369 24.97 32.07 -5.39
CA PRO A 369 24.42 30.74 -5.16
C PRO A 369 24.26 29.99 -6.48
N ALA A 370 24.89 28.82 -6.56
CA ALA A 370 24.61 27.84 -7.59
C ALA A 370 23.17 27.32 -7.41
N SER A 371 22.39 27.34 -8.48
CA SER A 371 21.05 26.74 -8.54
C SER A 371 21.14 25.22 -8.35
N GLU A 372 21.07 24.74 -7.12
CA GLU A 372 20.95 23.30 -6.84
C GLU A 372 19.52 22.83 -7.13
N ASN A 373 19.42 21.81 -7.97
CA ASN A 373 18.16 21.16 -8.33
C ASN A 373 17.55 20.49 -7.09
N ILE A 374 16.38 20.97 -6.66
CA ILE A 374 15.57 20.33 -5.61
C ILE A 374 15.24 18.90 -6.05
N GLU A 375 15.67 17.90 -5.29
CA GLU A 375 15.23 16.52 -5.54
C GLU A 375 13.71 16.40 -5.28
N PRO A 376 12.93 15.81 -6.22
CA PRO A 376 11.48 15.62 -6.10
C PRO A 376 11.06 14.59 -5.02
N SER A 377 11.98 14.15 -4.16
CA SER A 377 11.80 13.12 -3.13
C SER A 377 11.03 13.60 -1.89
N GLY A 378 10.79 14.90 -1.74
CA GLY A 378 10.09 15.49 -0.59
C GLY A 378 8.60 15.81 -0.81
N LEU A 379 8.00 15.40 -1.94
CA LEU A 379 6.60 15.72 -2.25
C LEU A 379 5.67 14.55 -1.95
N LEU A 380 4.48 14.86 -1.43
CA LEU A 380 3.45 13.88 -1.12
C LEU A 380 3.16 13.01 -2.36
N PRO A 381 3.05 11.68 -2.21
CA PRO A 381 2.74 10.79 -3.33
C PRO A 381 1.22 10.83 -3.63
N ALA A 382 0.69 12.01 -3.91
CA ALA A 382 -0.71 12.27 -4.23
C ALA A 382 -0.97 12.18 -5.73
N VAL A 383 -2.19 11.79 -6.11
CA VAL A 383 -2.66 11.83 -7.51
C VAL A 383 -4.08 12.37 -7.54
N ASP A 384 -4.43 13.12 -8.58
CA ASP A 384 -5.81 13.49 -8.85
C ASP A 384 -6.67 12.22 -9.08
N LEU A 385 -7.69 12.03 -8.24
CA LEU A 385 -8.55 10.86 -8.26
C LEU A 385 -9.32 10.70 -9.58
N LEU A 386 -9.78 11.81 -10.17
CA LEU A 386 -10.54 11.78 -11.42
C LEU A 386 -9.64 11.48 -12.62
N GLN A 387 -8.43 12.02 -12.60
CA GLN A 387 -7.40 11.72 -13.60
C GLN A 387 -7.01 10.23 -13.53
N LEU A 388 -6.84 9.68 -12.32
CA LEU A 388 -6.59 8.26 -12.08
C LEU A 388 -7.70 7.37 -12.67
N LEU A 389 -8.95 7.64 -12.34
CA LEU A 389 -10.11 6.89 -12.85
C LEU A 389 -10.28 7.07 -14.37
N GLY A 390 -9.99 8.26 -14.90
CA GLY A 390 -9.99 8.53 -16.34
C GLY A 390 -8.94 7.70 -17.09
N GLN A 391 -7.73 7.54 -16.53
CA GLN A 391 -6.69 6.66 -17.09
C GLN A 391 -7.11 5.19 -17.02
N LEU A 392 -7.70 4.76 -15.90
CA LEU A 392 -8.25 3.41 -15.76
C LEU A 392 -9.30 3.12 -16.83
N ARG A 393 -10.25 4.04 -17.03
CA ARG A 393 -11.28 3.95 -18.08
C ARG A 393 -10.66 3.77 -19.46
N LYS A 394 -9.75 4.69 -19.86
CA LYS A 394 -9.07 4.65 -21.16
C LYS A 394 -8.34 3.32 -21.38
N SER A 395 -7.70 2.80 -20.33
CA SER A 395 -7.00 1.53 -20.42
C SER A 395 -7.96 0.34 -20.54
N LEU A 396 -9.05 0.31 -19.76
CA LEU A 396 -10.08 -0.72 -19.87
C LEU A 396 -10.76 -0.72 -21.25
N GLU A 397 -11.06 0.45 -21.83
CA GLU A 397 -11.64 0.58 -23.19
C GLU A 397 -10.70 0.01 -24.26
N LYS A 398 -9.40 0.29 -24.12
CA LYS A 398 -8.38 -0.27 -25.02
C LYS A 398 -8.36 -1.79 -24.94
N GLN A 399 -8.40 -2.35 -23.74
CA GLN A 399 -8.37 -3.79 -23.55
C GLN A 399 -9.69 -4.47 -23.95
N GLU A 400 -10.84 -3.81 -23.78
CA GLU A 400 -12.14 -4.31 -24.24
C GLU A 400 -12.16 -4.53 -25.76
N LYS A 401 -11.53 -3.63 -26.54
CA LYS A 401 -11.39 -3.76 -27.99
C LYS A 401 -10.49 -4.93 -28.41
N LEU A 402 -9.53 -5.31 -27.57
CA LEU A 402 -8.58 -6.40 -27.82
C LEU A 402 -9.10 -7.75 -27.31
N ALA A 403 -10.00 -7.75 -26.33
CA ALA A 403 -10.47 -8.96 -25.67
C ALA A 403 -11.38 -9.80 -26.58
N PRO A 404 -11.16 -11.12 -26.67
CA PRO A 404 -12.04 -12.02 -27.41
C PRO A 404 -13.42 -12.10 -26.75
N GLU A 405 -14.45 -12.37 -27.55
CA GLU A 405 -15.83 -12.58 -27.06
C GLU A 405 -16.00 -13.88 -26.27
N ALA A 406 -15.01 -14.78 -26.34
CA ALA A 406 -15.00 -16.05 -25.64
C ALA A 406 -14.82 -15.87 -24.12
N PHE A 407 -15.39 -16.80 -23.34
CA PHE A 407 -15.22 -16.92 -21.88
C PHE A 407 -15.65 -15.70 -21.03
N GLY A 408 -16.44 -14.78 -21.61
CA GLY A 408 -17.01 -13.63 -20.92
C GLY A 408 -15.99 -12.56 -20.52
N GLN A 409 -14.81 -12.53 -21.15
CA GLN A 409 -13.76 -11.53 -20.88
C GLN A 409 -14.23 -10.12 -21.25
N LYS A 410 -14.74 -9.96 -22.48
CA LYS A 410 -15.32 -8.71 -22.95
C LYS A 410 -16.48 -8.23 -22.07
N GLU A 411 -17.36 -9.13 -21.64
CA GLU A 411 -18.46 -8.80 -20.72
C GLU A 411 -17.95 -8.33 -19.35
N ARG A 412 -16.90 -8.94 -18.80
CA ARG A 412 -16.27 -8.48 -17.55
C ARG A 412 -15.66 -7.09 -17.70
N LEU A 413 -14.94 -6.82 -18.79
CA LEU A 413 -14.36 -5.52 -19.09
C LEU A 413 -15.46 -4.46 -19.25
N GLN A 414 -16.56 -4.76 -19.95
CA GLN A 414 -17.73 -3.88 -20.06
C GLN A 414 -18.37 -3.58 -18.70
N ARG A 415 -18.49 -4.59 -17.82
CA ARG A 415 -18.99 -4.37 -16.45
C ARG A 415 -18.06 -3.48 -15.64
N LEU A 416 -16.73 -3.68 -15.73
CA LEU A 416 -15.76 -2.83 -15.04
C LEU A 416 -15.76 -1.41 -15.60
N LEU A 417 -15.82 -1.23 -16.92
CA LEU A 417 -15.99 0.07 -17.56
C LEU A 417 -17.23 0.79 -17.03
N LYS A 418 -18.35 0.08 -16.94
CA LYS A 418 -19.59 0.61 -16.35
C LYS A 418 -19.39 1.05 -14.89
N LEU A 419 -18.70 0.25 -14.07
CA LEU A 419 -18.40 0.62 -12.68
C LEU A 419 -17.47 1.83 -12.59
N THR A 420 -16.45 1.91 -13.44
CA THR A 420 -15.54 3.07 -13.52
C THR A 420 -16.28 4.33 -13.95
N MET A 421 -17.17 4.24 -14.95
CA MET A 421 -18.03 5.36 -15.36
C MET A 421 -19.00 5.77 -14.26
N ASN A 422 -19.62 4.81 -13.56
CA ASN A 422 -20.46 5.12 -12.41
C ASN A 422 -19.68 5.85 -11.31
N ALA A 423 -18.42 5.45 -11.05
CA ALA A 423 -17.55 6.15 -10.10
C ALA A 423 -17.26 7.59 -10.54
N LEU A 424 -16.89 7.79 -11.81
CA LEU A 424 -16.65 9.12 -12.37
C LEU A 424 -17.90 10.01 -12.29
N ASN A 425 -19.08 9.48 -12.65
CA ASN A 425 -20.34 10.22 -12.62
C ASN A 425 -20.79 10.58 -11.20
N GLU A 426 -20.51 9.74 -10.21
CA GLU A 426 -20.86 10.02 -8.82
C GLU A 426 -19.89 11.05 -8.19
N LEU A 427 -18.61 11.03 -8.59
CA LEU A 427 -17.62 12.02 -8.16
C LEU A 427 -17.83 13.38 -8.84
N ASP A 428 -18.19 13.39 -10.13
CA ASP A 428 -18.61 14.60 -10.82
C ASP A 428 -19.77 14.32 -11.81
N PRO A 429 -21.02 14.61 -11.41
CA PRO A 429 -22.21 14.37 -12.24
C PRO A 429 -22.26 15.17 -13.54
N ALA A 430 -21.45 16.22 -13.67
CA ALA A 430 -21.39 17.05 -14.88
C ALA A 430 -20.46 16.48 -15.95
N LEU A 431 -19.69 15.42 -15.68
CA LEU A 431 -18.79 14.81 -16.67
C LEU A 431 -19.58 14.12 -17.79
N THR A 432 -19.63 14.72 -18.97
CA THR A 432 -20.02 14.00 -20.19
C THR A 432 -18.84 13.21 -20.76
N ASP A 433 -19.11 12.16 -21.55
CA ASP A 433 -18.07 11.34 -22.20
C ASP A 433 -17.08 12.16 -23.06
N ALA A 434 -17.50 13.33 -23.55
CA ALA A 434 -16.69 14.27 -24.32
C ALA A 434 -15.72 15.08 -23.44
N GLU A 435 -16.11 15.46 -22.21
CA GLU A 435 -15.33 16.33 -21.32
C GLU A 435 -14.17 15.59 -20.64
N ILE A 436 -14.26 14.26 -20.50
CA ILE A 436 -13.16 13.40 -20.03
C ILE A 436 -12.05 13.25 -21.10
N ALA A 437 -12.31 13.64 -22.35
CA ALA A 437 -11.37 13.59 -23.47
C ALA A 437 -10.96 14.97 -24.01
N ALA A 438 -11.77 16.01 -23.81
CA ALA A 438 -11.47 17.39 -24.18
C ALA A 438 -12.18 18.34 -23.21
N VAL A 439 -11.40 19.09 -22.44
CA VAL A 439 -11.86 20.18 -21.58
C VAL A 439 -12.70 21.17 -22.40
N PRO A 440 -13.94 21.50 -21.99
CA PRO A 440 -14.75 22.49 -22.68
C PRO A 440 -14.18 23.89 -22.43
N LYS A 441 -13.76 24.54 -23.52
CA LYS A 441 -13.39 25.96 -23.52
C LYS A 441 -14.64 26.81 -23.27
N ASP A 442 -14.54 27.69 -22.29
CA ASP A 442 -15.55 28.67 -21.89
C ASP A 442 -16.87 28.06 -21.36
N SER A 443 -16.91 27.76 -20.06
CA SER A 443 -18.18 27.57 -19.34
C SER A 443 -18.42 28.71 -18.36
N ASP A 444 -19.63 29.27 -18.40
CA ASP A 444 -20.11 30.36 -17.56
C ASP A 444 -20.01 29.96 -16.07
N THR A 445 -19.06 30.56 -15.33
CA THR A 445 -18.79 30.30 -13.90
C THR A 445 -20.06 30.39 -13.05
N SER A 446 -21.02 31.22 -13.47
CA SER A 446 -22.33 31.39 -12.82
C SER A 446 -23.19 30.12 -12.85
N ALA A 447 -23.22 29.40 -13.99
CA ALA A 447 -23.97 28.16 -14.12
C ALA A 447 -23.32 27.02 -13.33
N TYR A 448 -21.98 27.00 -13.28
CA TYR A 448 -21.20 26.05 -12.49
C TYR A 448 -21.43 26.24 -10.98
N GLN A 449 -21.37 27.48 -10.51
CA GLN A 449 -21.68 27.85 -9.13
C GLN A 449 -23.14 27.53 -8.78
N ALA A 450 -24.09 27.80 -9.66
CA ALA A 450 -25.49 27.41 -9.45
C ALA A 450 -25.66 25.89 -9.32
N SER A 451 -24.95 25.11 -10.14
CA SER A 451 -24.94 23.65 -10.04
C SER A 451 -24.32 23.17 -8.73
N TRP A 452 -23.20 23.76 -8.29
CA TRP A 452 -22.64 23.51 -6.97
C TRP A 452 -23.71 23.72 -5.89
N LEU A 453 -24.32 24.90 -5.80
CA LEU A 453 -25.30 25.21 -4.76
C LEU A 453 -26.55 24.32 -4.83
N ALA A 454 -27.02 23.95 -6.03
CA ALA A 454 -28.26 23.20 -6.22
C ALA A 454 -28.11 21.66 -6.22
N SER A 455 -26.91 21.13 -6.42
CA SER A 455 -26.67 19.69 -6.59
C SER A 455 -25.82 19.06 -5.50
N ASN A 456 -25.82 17.72 -5.46
CA ASN A 456 -24.97 16.90 -4.61
C ASN A 456 -23.55 16.75 -5.18
N ARG A 457 -23.02 17.78 -5.85
CA ARG A 457 -21.67 17.76 -6.39
C ARG A 457 -20.65 17.66 -5.26
N LEU A 458 -19.59 16.88 -5.49
CA LEU A 458 -18.57 16.60 -4.50
C LEU A 458 -17.66 17.80 -4.24
N TYR A 459 -17.32 18.58 -5.26
CA TYR A 459 -16.38 19.69 -5.13
C TYR A 459 -16.70 20.87 -6.06
N TYR A 460 -16.05 22.00 -5.81
CA TYR A 460 -16.08 23.24 -6.60
C TYR A 460 -14.66 23.79 -6.75
N ILE A 461 -14.30 24.16 -7.97
CA ILE A 461 -13.05 24.82 -8.37
C ILE A 461 -13.35 26.05 -9.21
N HIS A 462 -12.45 27.04 -9.18
CA HIS A 462 -12.61 28.28 -9.93
C HIS A 462 -12.46 28.07 -11.44
N ASP A 463 -11.38 27.43 -11.87
CA ASP A 463 -11.09 27.15 -13.28
C ASP A 463 -11.48 25.71 -13.63
N GLN A 464 -12.31 25.55 -14.67
CA GLN A 464 -12.74 24.26 -15.19
C GLN A 464 -11.71 23.60 -16.12
N GLU A 465 -10.70 24.37 -16.57
CA GLU A 465 -9.65 23.88 -17.46
C GLU A 465 -8.43 23.31 -16.73
N ALA A 466 -8.29 23.62 -15.44
CA ALA A 466 -7.23 23.10 -14.60
C ALA A 466 -7.47 21.63 -14.21
N ASP A 467 -6.39 20.92 -13.84
CA ASP A 467 -6.55 19.63 -13.17
C ASP A 467 -7.45 19.85 -11.94
N ARG A 468 -8.37 18.91 -11.69
CA ARG A 468 -9.47 19.11 -10.74
C ARG A 468 -9.00 19.01 -9.29
N GLU A 469 -7.78 18.50 -9.12
CA GLU A 469 -6.91 18.57 -7.95
C GLU A 469 -7.52 18.00 -6.65
N LEU A 470 -8.61 17.24 -6.75
CA LEU A 470 -9.06 16.40 -5.65
C LEU A 470 -8.10 15.22 -5.49
N SER A 471 -7.16 15.39 -4.57
CA SER A 471 -6.08 14.45 -4.35
C SER A 471 -6.55 13.21 -3.60
N ILE A 472 -6.02 12.05 -4.01
CA ILE A 472 -6.02 10.81 -3.25
C ILE A 472 -4.56 10.45 -2.98
N LEU A 473 -4.24 10.01 -1.75
CA LEU A 473 -2.89 9.56 -1.45
C LEU A 473 -2.67 8.17 -2.07
N LEU A 474 -1.61 8.03 -2.85
CA LEU A 474 -1.14 6.75 -3.37
C LEU A 474 0.25 6.48 -2.78
N PRO A 475 0.36 5.84 -1.59
CA PRO A 475 1.64 5.58 -0.96
C PRO A 475 2.62 4.95 -1.94
N GLY A 476 3.86 5.46 -1.92
CA GLY A 476 4.82 5.43 -3.02
C GLY A 476 4.78 4.20 -3.91
N VAL A 477 4.25 4.37 -5.11
CA VAL A 477 4.37 3.39 -6.22
C VAL A 477 5.56 3.73 -7.14
N GLY A 478 6.36 4.73 -6.77
CA GLY A 478 7.42 5.31 -7.58
C GLY A 478 8.72 5.50 -6.82
N GLY A 479 9.59 4.51 -6.86
CA GLY A 479 10.98 4.60 -6.41
C GLY A 479 11.72 3.29 -6.70
N ASN A 480 13.05 3.33 -6.84
CA ASN A 480 13.84 2.10 -6.82
C ASN A 480 13.75 1.51 -5.39
N LEU A 481 12.78 0.62 -5.13
CA LEU A 481 12.57 -0.09 -3.86
C LEU A 481 13.70 -1.06 -3.46
N GLN A 482 14.85 -1.01 -4.13
CA GLN A 482 16.06 -1.50 -3.51
C GLN A 482 16.52 -0.64 -2.34
N LYS A 483 16.07 0.64 -2.24
CA LYS A 483 16.49 1.57 -1.17
C LYS A 483 15.43 1.87 -0.09
N SER A 484 14.16 2.09 -0.44
CA SER A 484 13.08 2.31 0.55
C SER A 484 12.29 1.01 0.78
N GLN A 485 12.23 0.56 2.05
CA GLN A 485 11.45 -0.61 2.50
C GLN A 485 10.15 -0.19 3.19
N THR A 486 9.64 1.01 2.90
CA THR A 486 8.42 1.53 3.51
C THR A 486 7.22 0.65 3.16
N ARG A 487 6.46 0.28 4.18
CA ARG A 487 5.22 -0.48 4.04
C ARG A 487 4.06 0.51 3.98
N PRO A 488 2.97 0.18 3.26
CA PRO A 488 1.75 0.96 3.35
C PRO A 488 1.30 1.18 4.80
N SER A 489 1.42 0.17 5.68
CA SER A 489 1.08 0.28 7.11
C SER A 489 1.80 1.38 7.88
N ASP A 490 2.88 1.95 7.34
CA ASP A 490 3.72 2.91 8.05
C ASP A 490 3.15 4.34 7.96
N TYR A 491 2.14 4.58 7.11
CA TYR A 491 1.51 5.90 6.94
C TYR A 491 0.30 6.07 7.88
N ASN A 492 0.23 7.19 8.62
CA ASN A 492 -0.96 7.49 9.45
C ASN A 492 -2.26 7.67 8.66
N TYR A 493 -2.14 7.89 7.36
CA TYR A 493 -3.19 7.75 6.36
C TYR A 493 -4.09 6.52 6.55
N PHE A 494 -3.51 5.35 6.87
CA PHE A 494 -4.27 4.11 7.01
C PHE A 494 -5.12 4.03 8.28
N HIS A 495 -5.02 5.03 9.17
CA HIS A 495 -5.91 5.18 10.31
C HIS A 495 -7.22 5.90 9.96
N LEU A 496 -7.32 6.54 8.79
CA LEU A 496 -8.52 7.26 8.36
C LEU A 496 -9.69 6.30 8.06
N ARG A 497 -10.91 6.71 8.39
CA ARG A 497 -12.16 5.99 8.11
C ARG A 497 -12.33 5.72 6.62
N PHE A 498 -11.86 6.61 5.74
CA PHE A 498 -11.91 6.36 4.30
C PHE A 498 -11.14 5.10 3.92
N SER A 499 -9.91 4.94 4.42
CA SER A 499 -9.05 3.80 4.10
C SER A 499 -9.55 2.50 4.71
N SER A 500 -10.25 2.56 5.86
CA SER A 500 -10.93 1.39 6.43
C SER A 500 -12.21 1.00 5.69
N ARG A 501 -12.85 1.93 4.98
CA ARG A 501 -14.12 1.69 4.26
C ARG A 501 -13.91 1.30 2.80
N VAL A 502 -12.90 1.86 2.14
CA VAL A 502 -12.63 1.63 0.72
C VAL A 502 -11.45 0.66 0.62
N HIS A 503 -11.67 -0.51 0.00
CA HIS A 503 -10.63 -1.52 -0.24
C HIS A 503 -9.55 -1.09 -1.26
N TRP A 504 -9.42 0.20 -1.53
CA TRP A 504 -8.41 0.81 -2.38
C TRP A 504 -7.00 0.48 -1.86
N ALA A 505 -6.80 0.51 -0.55
CA ALA A 505 -5.58 0.08 0.13
C ALA A 505 -5.17 -1.36 -0.25
N SER A 506 -6.12 -2.29 -0.17
CA SER A 506 -5.90 -3.70 -0.52
C SER A 506 -5.59 -3.87 -2.00
N LEU A 507 -6.30 -3.13 -2.86
CA LEU A 507 -6.06 -3.08 -4.29
C LEU A 507 -4.63 -2.59 -4.61
N LEU A 508 -4.20 -1.49 -4.00
CA LEU A 508 -2.86 -0.92 -4.15
C LEU A 508 -1.77 -1.85 -3.63
N GLY A 509 -1.97 -2.45 -2.45
CA GLY A 509 -1.02 -3.41 -1.88
C GLY A 509 -0.84 -4.65 -2.77
N VAL A 510 -1.93 -5.15 -3.36
CA VAL A 510 -1.84 -6.25 -4.34
C VAL A 510 -1.10 -5.82 -5.61
N PHE A 511 -1.31 -4.61 -6.12
CA PHE A 511 -0.56 -4.12 -7.27
C PHE A 511 0.93 -3.96 -7.00
N GLN A 512 1.29 -3.36 -5.88
CA GLN A 512 2.68 -3.21 -5.48
C GLN A 512 3.36 -4.57 -5.37
N MET A 513 2.68 -5.54 -4.75
CA MET A 513 3.17 -6.93 -4.69
C MET A 513 3.35 -7.56 -6.07
N ILE A 514 2.40 -7.37 -6.99
CA ILE A 514 2.49 -7.92 -8.35
C ILE A 514 3.67 -7.31 -9.11
N LEU A 515 3.86 -5.99 -9.02
CA LEU A 515 4.85 -5.27 -9.81
C LEU A 515 6.28 -5.47 -9.29
N GLU A 516 6.47 -5.51 -7.98
CA GLU A 516 7.81 -5.52 -7.38
C GLU A 516 8.24 -6.90 -6.87
N LYS A 517 7.30 -7.67 -6.32
CA LYS A 517 7.59 -8.95 -5.66
C LYS A 517 6.59 -10.03 -6.08
N PRO A 518 6.51 -10.37 -7.39
CA PRO A 518 5.53 -11.32 -7.90
C PRO A 518 5.62 -12.70 -7.21
N HIS A 519 6.82 -13.10 -6.76
CA HIS A 519 7.04 -14.33 -6.01
C HIS A 519 6.35 -14.35 -4.63
N VAL A 520 6.15 -13.19 -3.98
CA VAL A 520 5.45 -13.09 -2.68
C VAL A 520 3.95 -13.32 -2.86
N LEU A 521 3.36 -12.83 -3.94
CA LEU A 521 1.97 -13.14 -4.29
C LEU A 521 1.78 -14.64 -4.47
N TRP A 522 2.67 -15.30 -5.22
CA TRP A 522 2.63 -16.75 -5.40
C TRP A 522 2.81 -17.52 -4.09
N ARG A 523 3.63 -17.01 -3.16
CA ARG A 523 3.78 -17.58 -1.82
C ARG A 523 2.49 -17.44 -1.00
N LEU A 524 1.80 -16.29 -1.10
CA LEU A 524 0.52 -16.04 -0.43
C LEU A 524 -0.62 -16.90 -1.00
N ILE A 525 -0.72 -16.99 -2.33
CA ILE A 525 -1.63 -17.90 -3.01
C ILE A 525 -1.33 -19.35 -2.61
N GLY A 526 -0.05 -19.74 -2.60
CA GLY A 526 0.38 -21.07 -2.17
C GLY A 526 0.05 -21.35 -0.70
N SER A 527 0.21 -20.36 0.17
CA SER A 527 -0.20 -20.46 1.58
C SER A 527 -1.71 -20.62 1.70
N MET A 528 -2.49 -19.77 1.04
CA MET A 528 -3.96 -19.86 1.04
C MET A 528 -4.43 -21.22 0.53
N LEU A 529 -3.83 -21.73 -0.54
CA LEU A 529 -4.11 -23.07 -1.06
C LEU A 529 -3.74 -24.17 -0.06
N ALA A 530 -2.72 -23.97 0.78
CA ALA A 530 -2.31 -24.93 1.80
C ALA A 530 -3.13 -24.87 3.09
N THR A 531 -3.60 -23.69 3.50
CA THR A 531 -4.17 -23.44 4.84
C THR A 531 -5.68 -23.25 4.87
N GLU A 532 -6.30 -22.77 3.79
CA GLU A 532 -7.70 -22.34 3.80
C GLU A 532 -8.72 -23.49 3.75
N SER A 533 -10.00 -23.16 3.94
CA SER A 533 -11.12 -24.09 3.76
C SER A 533 -11.21 -24.63 2.32
N SER A 534 -11.83 -25.81 2.14
CA SER A 534 -12.01 -26.42 0.82
C SER A 534 -12.72 -25.49 -0.17
N GLY A 535 -13.76 -24.77 0.28
CA GLY A 535 -14.49 -23.82 -0.56
C GLY A 535 -13.65 -22.62 -1.00
N THR A 536 -12.81 -22.08 -0.12
CA THR A 536 -11.89 -20.98 -0.46
C THR A 536 -10.83 -21.44 -1.44
N ARG A 537 -10.25 -22.63 -1.24
CA ARG A 537 -9.27 -23.22 -2.17
C ARG A 537 -9.87 -23.46 -3.55
N ASP A 538 -11.07 -24.04 -3.61
CA ASP A 538 -11.78 -24.30 -4.87
C ASP A 538 -12.09 -22.99 -5.61
N ALA A 539 -12.44 -21.93 -4.89
CA ALA A 539 -12.64 -20.62 -5.48
C ALA A 539 -11.34 -19.99 -6.01
N VAL A 540 -10.22 -20.16 -5.31
CA VAL A 540 -8.90 -19.68 -5.75
C VAL A 540 -8.40 -20.47 -6.96
N LEU A 541 -8.49 -21.81 -6.92
CA LEU A 541 -8.14 -22.68 -8.06
C LEU A 541 -9.07 -22.42 -9.25
N GLY A 542 -10.38 -22.30 -9.03
CA GLY A 542 -11.34 -21.97 -10.08
C GLY A 542 -11.05 -20.64 -10.76
N ARG A 543 -10.48 -19.65 -10.04
CA ARG A 543 -10.06 -18.38 -10.62
C ARG A 543 -8.70 -18.45 -11.32
N LEU A 544 -7.75 -19.23 -10.80
CA LEU A 544 -6.40 -19.35 -11.35
C LEU A 544 -6.31 -20.29 -12.56
N ILE A 545 -7.05 -21.39 -12.55
CA ILE A 545 -6.94 -22.47 -13.55
C ILE A 545 -8.29 -22.93 -14.10
N GLY A 546 -9.41 -22.38 -13.62
CA GLY A 546 -10.73 -22.76 -14.10
C GLY A 546 -11.01 -22.29 -15.53
N PRO A 547 -12.14 -22.70 -16.13
CA PRO A 547 -12.47 -22.45 -17.54
C PRO A 547 -12.56 -20.97 -17.92
N ARG A 548 -12.64 -20.08 -16.93
CA ARG A 548 -12.72 -18.62 -17.09
C ARG A 548 -11.39 -17.90 -16.85
N SER A 549 -10.34 -18.62 -16.44
CA SER A 549 -8.99 -18.09 -16.22
C SER A 549 -8.27 -17.81 -17.53
N VAL A 550 -7.43 -16.77 -17.55
CA VAL A 550 -6.50 -16.49 -18.66
C VAL A 550 -5.55 -17.66 -18.89
N MET A 551 -5.14 -18.35 -17.82
CA MET A 551 -4.28 -19.53 -17.91
C MET A 551 -4.96 -20.66 -18.69
N SER A 552 -6.30 -20.70 -18.74
CA SER A 552 -7.04 -21.63 -19.59
C SER A 552 -6.95 -21.25 -21.07
N GLY A 553 -6.78 -19.97 -21.41
CA GLY A 553 -6.55 -19.52 -22.79
C GLY A 553 -5.14 -19.84 -23.27
N LEU A 554 -4.16 -19.77 -22.37
CA LEU A 554 -2.78 -20.21 -22.60
C LEU A 554 -2.62 -21.73 -22.51
N LYS A 555 -3.69 -22.49 -22.29
CA LYS A 555 -3.64 -23.95 -22.08
C LYS A 555 -3.00 -24.70 -23.25
N GLN A 556 -3.24 -24.26 -24.50
CA GLN A 556 -2.63 -24.87 -25.69
C GLN A 556 -1.14 -24.53 -25.82
N GLU A 557 -0.73 -23.33 -25.41
CA GLU A 557 0.69 -22.94 -25.38
C GLU A 557 1.42 -23.61 -24.21
N MET A 558 0.75 -23.77 -23.08
CA MET A 558 1.24 -24.49 -21.89
C MET A 558 1.23 -26.01 -22.09
N GLN A 559 0.42 -26.54 -23.01
CA GLN A 559 0.48 -27.93 -23.44
C GLN A 559 1.82 -28.29 -24.09
N VAL A 560 2.56 -27.31 -24.63
CA VAL A 560 3.94 -27.51 -25.11
C VAL A 560 4.90 -27.81 -23.94
N PHE A 561 4.54 -27.39 -22.72
CA PHE A 561 5.24 -27.73 -21.48
C PHE A 561 4.61 -28.93 -20.75
N GLN A 562 3.52 -29.53 -21.24
CA GLN A 562 3.15 -30.86 -20.75
C GLN A 562 4.27 -31.80 -21.15
N GLU A 563 4.90 -32.44 -20.17
CA GLU A 563 5.80 -33.55 -20.47
C GLU A 563 4.98 -34.60 -21.22
N ASP A 564 5.25 -34.75 -22.52
CA ASP A 564 4.83 -35.92 -23.28
C ASP A 564 5.25 -37.14 -22.46
N GLY A 565 4.36 -38.13 -22.36
CA GLY A 565 4.56 -39.32 -21.54
C GLY A 565 6.00 -39.83 -21.58
N SER A 566 6.71 -39.65 -20.48
CA SER A 566 8.09 -40.06 -20.33
C SER A 566 8.18 -41.36 -19.53
N LEU A 567 9.07 -42.23 -19.97
CA LEU A 567 9.56 -43.35 -19.19
C LEU A 567 10.86 -42.92 -18.52
N THR A 568 11.02 -43.25 -17.25
CA THR A 568 12.29 -43.03 -16.55
C THR A 568 12.90 -44.38 -16.20
N LEU A 569 14.11 -44.62 -16.68
CA LEU A 569 14.91 -45.78 -16.33
C LEU A 569 16.02 -45.33 -15.38
N SER A 570 15.90 -45.70 -14.11
CA SER A 570 16.79 -45.30 -13.03
C SER A 570 17.68 -46.45 -12.61
N LEU A 571 18.99 -46.20 -12.52
CA LEU A 571 19.96 -47.12 -11.98
C LEU A 571 20.45 -46.58 -10.62
N GLU A 572 20.06 -47.22 -9.53
CA GLU A 572 20.34 -46.79 -8.15
C GLU A 572 21.37 -47.73 -7.52
N ASN A 573 22.39 -47.17 -6.85
CA ASN A 573 23.34 -47.93 -6.05
C ASN A 573 22.74 -48.06 -4.64
N GLU A 574 22.23 -49.22 -4.27
CA GLU A 574 21.78 -49.47 -2.90
C GLU A 574 22.89 -50.15 -2.11
N PRO A 575 23.46 -49.49 -1.07
CA PRO A 575 24.36 -50.15 -0.15
C PRO A 575 23.55 -51.03 0.81
N ASN A 576 23.17 -52.23 0.38
CA ASN A 576 22.74 -53.29 1.28
C ASN A 576 23.95 -54.10 1.73
N GLU A 577 24.02 -54.49 3.01
CA GLU A 577 25.15 -55.24 3.61
C GLU A 577 25.46 -56.59 2.91
N THR A 578 24.56 -57.07 2.05
CA THR A 578 24.69 -58.31 1.28
C THR A 578 25.02 -58.11 -0.21
N CYS A 579 25.02 -56.88 -0.72
CA CYS A 579 25.24 -56.56 -2.14
C CYS A 579 26.68 -56.15 -2.43
N SER A 580 27.21 -56.59 -3.58
CA SER A 580 28.54 -56.18 -4.05
C SER A 580 28.49 -54.74 -4.55
N CYS A 581 29.62 -54.04 -4.58
CA CYS A 581 29.77 -52.68 -5.16
C CYS A 581 29.39 -52.60 -6.65
N ASP A 582 29.19 -53.76 -7.31
CA ASP A 582 28.80 -53.88 -8.72
C ASP A 582 27.30 -54.16 -8.92
N ASP A 583 26.51 -54.29 -7.84
CA ASP A 583 25.06 -54.53 -7.88
C ASP A 583 24.31 -53.20 -7.92
N TYR A 584 23.44 -53.04 -8.92
CA TYR A 584 22.62 -51.85 -9.11
C TYR A 584 21.15 -52.23 -9.22
N ARG A 585 20.28 -51.43 -8.61
CA ARG A 585 18.84 -51.56 -8.76
C ARG A 585 18.38 -50.75 -9.95
N LEU A 586 17.92 -51.45 -10.98
CA LEU A 586 17.33 -50.85 -12.17
C LEU A 586 15.80 -50.77 -11.99
N ARG A 587 15.26 -49.55 -12.06
CA ARG A 587 13.83 -49.26 -11.90
C ARG A 587 13.29 -48.58 -13.15
N LEU A 588 12.17 -49.08 -13.67
CA LEU A 588 11.43 -48.46 -14.77
C LEU A 588 10.16 -47.80 -14.23
N GLU A 589 10.00 -46.50 -14.47
CA GLU A 589 8.87 -45.70 -14.01
C GLU A 589 8.13 -45.08 -15.20
N SER A 590 6.81 -44.97 -15.09
CA SER A 590 5.96 -44.28 -16.06
C SER A 590 5.39 -43.00 -15.46
N SER A 591 5.65 -41.87 -16.11
CA SER A 591 5.06 -40.57 -15.73
C SER A 591 3.54 -40.53 -15.94
N ILE A 592 3.01 -41.25 -16.93
CA ILE A 592 1.57 -41.33 -17.20
C ILE A 592 0.86 -42.16 -16.14
N LYS A 593 1.42 -43.32 -15.77
CA LYS A 593 0.81 -44.22 -14.77
C LYS A 593 1.18 -43.84 -13.34
N GLN A 594 2.10 -42.88 -13.17
CA GLN A 594 2.66 -42.43 -11.88
C GLN A 594 3.06 -43.60 -10.97
N ALA A 595 3.70 -44.61 -11.55
CA ALA A 595 4.03 -45.85 -10.85
C ALA A 595 5.32 -46.47 -11.36
N THR A 596 5.99 -47.20 -10.47
CA THR A 596 7.05 -48.13 -10.82
C THR A 596 6.45 -49.32 -11.56
N LEU A 597 6.87 -49.50 -12.80
CA LEU A 597 6.37 -50.56 -13.68
C LEU A 597 7.11 -51.87 -13.46
N ALA A 598 8.42 -51.78 -13.22
CA ALA A 598 9.26 -52.93 -13.01
C ALA A 598 10.54 -52.54 -12.27
N GLU A 599 11.09 -53.48 -11.51
CA GLU A 599 12.30 -53.28 -10.72
C GLU A 599 13.13 -54.57 -10.74
N HIS A 600 14.44 -54.43 -10.91
CA HIS A 600 15.34 -55.56 -11.00
C HIS A 600 16.75 -55.20 -10.52
N VAL A 601 17.41 -56.12 -9.82
CA VAL A 601 18.82 -55.97 -9.46
C VAL A 601 19.67 -56.54 -10.59
N THR A 602 20.53 -55.70 -11.16
CA THR A 602 21.44 -56.05 -12.24
C THR A 602 22.86 -55.73 -11.85
N LYS A 603 23.82 -56.45 -12.42
CA LYS A 603 25.23 -56.08 -12.34
C LYS A 603 25.59 -55.23 -13.54
N VAL A 604 26.33 -54.16 -13.31
CA VAL A 604 26.97 -53.41 -14.38
C VAL A 604 28.42 -53.86 -14.41
N PHE A 605 28.92 -54.33 -15.56
CA PHE A 605 30.29 -54.80 -15.72
C PHE A 605 31.12 -53.77 -16.53
N PRO A 606 31.83 -52.82 -15.89
CA PRO A 606 32.52 -51.73 -16.58
C PRO A 606 33.50 -52.20 -17.67
N ARG A 607 34.13 -53.36 -17.50
CA ARG A 607 35.06 -53.95 -18.49
C ARG A 607 34.39 -54.33 -19.80
N THR A 608 33.15 -54.79 -19.76
CA THR A 608 32.36 -55.10 -20.96
C THR A 608 32.08 -53.81 -21.75
N PHE A 609 31.69 -52.75 -21.05
CA PHE A 609 31.49 -51.43 -21.63
C PHE A 609 32.78 -50.83 -22.20
N GLU A 610 33.90 -50.92 -21.48
CA GLU A 610 35.20 -50.43 -21.96
C GLU A 610 35.69 -51.18 -23.19
N THR A 611 35.48 -52.49 -23.25
CA THR A 611 35.84 -53.31 -24.42
C THR A 611 34.99 -52.95 -25.63
N ALA A 612 33.69 -52.75 -25.42
CA ALA A 612 32.74 -52.29 -26.43
C ALA A 612 33.10 -50.89 -26.96
N VAL A 613 33.38 -49.93 -26.07
CA VAL A 613 33.77 -48.56 -26.44
C VAL A 613 35.11 -48.55 -27.16
N ARG A 614 36.12 -49.30 -26.70
CA ARG A 614 37.41 -49.44 -27.41
C ARG A 614 37.24 -50.05 -28.80
N GLY A 615 36.33 -51.00 -28.97
CA GLY A 615 35.97 -51.54 -30.28
C GLY A 615 35.40 -50.47 -31.22
N LEU A 616 34.53 -49.59 -30.71
CA LEU A 616 34.00 -48.42 -31.42
C LEU A 616 35.10 -47.41 -31.77
N GLU A 617 35.99 -47.10 -30.82
CA GLU A 617 37.12 -46.18 -31.04
C GLU A 617 38.07 -46.72 -32.10
N ALA A 618 38.43 -48.01 -32.04
CA ALA A 618 39.27 -48.66 -33.05
C ALA A 618 38.60 -48.67 -34.44
N PHE A 619 37.28 -48.86 -34.49
CA PHE A 619 36.50 -48.75 -35.73
C PHE A 619 36.57 -47.35 -36.34
N PHE A 620 36.43 -46.29 -35.53
CA PHE A 620 36.51 -44.90 -36.02
C PHE A 620 37.94 -44.48 -36.43
N ILE A 621 38.97 -45.13 -35.89
CA ILE A 621 40.39 -44.78 -36.16
C ILE A 621 40.94 -45.47 -37.42
N GLY A 622 40.31 -46.55 -37.90
CA GLY A 622 40.46 -47.03 -39.28
C GLY A 622 41.56 -48.08 -39.54
N GLU A 623 41.14 -49.35 -39.61
CA GLU A 623 41.56 -50.26 -40.68
C GLU A 623 40.30 -50.87 -41.30
N GLN A 624 40.20 -50.84 -42.63
CA GLN A 624 39.01 -51.23 -43.38
C GLN A 624 38.53 -52.64 -43.04
N ILE A 625 37.34 -52.75 -42.47
CA ILE A 625 36.52 -53.95 -42.56
C ILE A 625 35.19 -53.51 -43.18
N LEU A 626 34.84 -54.05 -44.35
CA LEU A 626 33.54 -53.87 -45.01
C LEU A 626 32.42 -54.32 -44.07
N TRP A 627 31.57 -53.39 -43.60
CA TRP A 627 30.47 -53.71 -42.68
C TRP A 627 29.12 -53.51 -43.37
N ASP A 628 28.37 -54.60 -43.48
CA ASP A 628 26.90 -54.58 -43.42
C ASP A 628 26.47 -54.20 -42.00
N SER A 629 25.27 -53.65 -41.82
CA SER A 629 24.73 -53.07 -40.56
C SER A 629 24.72 -53.98 -39.30
N GLY A 630 25.06 -55.26 -39.40
CA GLY A 630 24.98 -56.25 -38.31
C GLY A 630 25.86 -56.05 -37.04
N PRO A 631 27.05 -55.41 -37.07
CA PRO A 631 27.91 -55.44 -35.88
C PRO A 631 27.75 -54.25 -34.92
N LEU A 632 27.10 -53.14 -35.33
CA LEU A 632 26.59 -52.12 -34.40
C LEU A 632 25.40 -52.64 -33.59
N GLU A 633 24.53 -53.43 -34.23
CA GLU A 633 23.47 -54.16 -33.56
C GLU A 633 24.03 -55.20 -32.57
N THR A 634 25.06 -55.95 -32.98
CA THR A 634 25.75 -56.90 -32.09
C THR A 634 26.39 -56.19 -30.89
N LEU A 635 26.96 -55.00 -31.10
CA LEU A 635 27.51 -54.16 -30.05
C LEU A 635 26.43 -53.64 -29.09
N GLY A 636 25.32 -53.12 -29.61
CA GLY A 636 24.18 -52.67 -28.79
C GLY A 636 23.54 -53.81 -28.00
N ARG A 637 23.49 -55.02 -28.58
CA ARG A 637 23.07 -56.24 -27.89
C ARG A 637 24.03 -56.58 -26.76
N THR A 638 25.34 -56.54 -27.01
CA THR A 638 26.39 -56.75 -25.99
C THR A 638 26.28 -55.74 -24.84
N LEU A 639 25.95 -54.48 -25.13
CA LEU A 639 25.76 -53.43 -24.12
C LEU A 639 24.45 -53.59 -23.33
N GLY A 640 23.39 -54.11 -23.95
CA GLY A 640 22.05 -54.21 -23.35
C GLY A 640 21.71 -55.57 -22.73
N GLU A 641 22.49 -56.62 -23.03
CA GLU A 641 22.22 -58.04 -22.70
C GLU A 641 21.88 -58.28 -21.23
N ASP A 642 22.68 -57.74 -20.33
CA ASP A 642 22.52 -57.99 -18.89
C ASP A 642 21.62 -56.96 -18.20
N VAL A 643 21.53 -55.74 -18.76
CA VAL A 643 21.00 -54.58 -18.03
C VAL A 643 19.54 -54.29 -18.39
N ILE A 644 19.22 -54.12 -19.69
CA ILE A 644 17.89 -53.64 -20.10
C ILE A 644 17.03 -54.69 -20.82
N GLN A 645 17.62 -55.75 -21.35
CA GLN A 645 16.86 -56.76 -22.12
C GLN A 645 15.75 -57.44 -21.31
N ARG A 646 15.86 -57.53 -19.98
CA ARG A 646 14.80 -58.07 -19.11
C ARG A 646 13.55 -57.19 -19.08
N PHE A 647 13.68 -55.89 -19.38
CA PHE A 647 12.57 -54.96 -19.46
C PHE A 647 12.05 -54.75 -20.88
N GLY A 648 12.64 -55.40 -21.89
CA GLY A 648 12.30 -55.19 -23.31
C GLY A 648 10.80 -55.32 -23.63
N ASP A 649 10.14 -56.37 -23.12
CA ASP A 649 8.71 -56.58 -23.37
C ASP A 649 7.85 -55.47 -22.72
N ARG A 650 8.24 -55.00 -21.54
CA ARG A 650 7.54 -53.92 -20.84
C ARG A 650 7.77 -52.55 -21.47
N LEU A 651 9.01 -52.29 -21.89
CA LEU A 651 9.38 -51.10 -22.65
C LEU A 651 8.59 -51.03 -23.95
N ARG A 652 8.46 -52.16 -24.68
CA ARG A 652 7.63 -52.27 -25.89
C ARG A 652 6.15 -51.98 -25.63
N GLU A 653 5.56 -52.57 -24.59
CA GLU A 653 4.16 -52.34 -24.20
C GLU A 653 3.89 -50.87 -23.89
N GLU A 654 4.72 -50.26 -23.04
CA GLU A 654 4.54 -48.87 -22.63
C GLU A 654 4.84 -47.91 -23.77
N ARG A 655 5.88 -48.19 -24.58
CA ARG A 655 6.15 -47.42 -25.80
C ARG A 655 4.93 -47.39 -26.71
N ARG A 656 4.31 -48.54 -27.00
CA ARG A 656 3.08 -48.60 -27.80
C ARG A 656 1.93 -47.83 -27.17
N ALA A 657 1.80 -47.87 -25.86
CA ALA A 657 0.78 -47.10 -25.14
C ALA A 657 1.04 -45.58 -25.15
N MET A 658 2.30 -45.16 -25.26
CA MET A 658 2.74 -43.76 -25.23
C MET A 658 2.99 -43.15 -26.61
N MET A 659 2.93 -43.94 -27.69
CA MET A 659 3.06 -43.41 -29.05
C MET A 659 1.95 -42.37 -29.29
N THR A 660 2.37 -41.15 -29.58
CA THR A 660 1.43 -40.08 -29.94
C THR A 660 0.73 -40.41 -31.27
N PRO A 661 -0.49 -39.89 -31.54
CA PRO A 661 -1.17 -40.05 -32.82
C PRO A 661 -0.34 -39.55 -34.03
N ALA A 662 0.62 -38.65 -33.77
CA ALA A 662 1.55 -38.11 -34.76
C ALA A 662 2.81 -38.98 -34.97
N GLY A 663 2.91 -40.15 -34.31
CA GLY A 663 4.00 -41.10 -34.48
C GLY A 663 5.33 -40.69 -33.83
N ARG A 664 5.34 -39.70 -32.92
CA ARG A 664 6.57 -39.30 -32.21
C ARG A 664 6.96 -40.37 -31.19
N PRO A 665 8.25 -40.76 -31.12
CA PRO A 665 8.74 -41.69 -30.11
C PRO A 665 8.63 -41.06 -28.72
N PRO A 666 8.24 -41.82 -27.68
CA PRO A 666 8.14 -41.30 -26.32
C PRO A 666 9.52 -40.93 -25.77
N HIS A 667 9.53 -40.06 -24.77
CA HIS A 667 10.76 -39.68 -24.08
C HIS A 667 11.22 -40.81 -23.15
N LEU A 668 12.50 -41.16 -23.22
CA LEU A 668 13.13 -42.07 -22.26
C LEU A 668 14.22 -41.31 -21.51
N ARG A 669 14.01 -41.11 -20.21
CA ARG A 669 14.95 -40.44 -19.33
C ARG A 669 15.79 -41.49 -18.62
N LEU A 670 17.10 -41.47 -18.88
CA LEU A 670 18.06 -42.34 -18.21
C LEU A 670 18.63 -41.61 -16.99
N ARG A 671 18.36 -42.13 -15.79
CA ARG A 671 18.95 -41.63 -14.54
C ARG A 671 20.09 -42.57 -14.15
N ILE A 672 21.31 -42.11 -14.38
CA ILE A 672 22.52 -42.95 -14.29
C ILE A 672 23.46 -42.36 -13.22
N PRO A 673 24.09 -43.18 -12.38
CA PRO A 673 25.14 -42.75 -11.47
C PRO A 673 26.29 -42.05 -12.21
N ARG A 674 26.90 -41.06 -11.57
CA ARG A 674 27.90 -40.17 -12.18
C ARG A 674 29.07 -40.96 -12.81
N GLU A 675 29.50 -42.02 -12.16
CA GLU A 675 30.61 -42.89 -12.54
C GLU A 675 30.32 -43.72 -13.80
N LEU A 676 29.04 -43.98 -14.11
CA LEU A 676 28.62 -44.76 -15.28
C LEU A 676 28.17 -43.89 -16.46
N MET A 677 28.05 -42.57 -16.26
CA MET A 677 27.65 -41.62 -17.30
C MET A 677 28.59 -41.58 -18.52
N ARG A 678 29.84 -42.04 -18.38
CA ARG A 678 30.83 -42.06 -19.49
C ARG A 678 30.48 -43.05 -20.61
N TYR A 679 29.60 -44.01 -20.35
CA TYR A 679 29.26 -45.07 -21.31
C TYR A 679 28.11 -44.65 -22.25
N PRO A 680 28.02 -45.21 -23.47
CA PRO A 680 27.00 -44.85 -24.46
C PRO A 680 25.70 -45.66 -24.27
N TRP A 681 24.96 -45.35 -23.19
CA TRP A 681 23.74 -46.09 -22.80
C TRP A 681 22.63 -46.06 -23.87
N GLU A 682 22.58 -45.03 -24.72
CA GLU A 682 21.61 -44.90 -25.80
C GLU A 682 21.77 -45.98 -26.88
N LEU A 683 22.97 -46.55 -27.01
CA LEU A 683 23.26 -47.61 -27.99
C LEU A 683 22.83 -49.00 -27.48
N MET A 684 22.35 -49.11 -26.24
CA MET A 684 21.86 -50.38 -25.72
C MET A 684 20.64 -50.87 -26.50
N TYR A 685 20.54 -52.18 -26.65
CA TYR A 685 19.47 -52.83 -27.40
C TYR A 685 18.41 -53.42 -26.46
N ASP A 686 17.15 -52.99 -26.61
CA ASP A 686 16.03 -53.41 -25.75
C ASP A 686 15.25 -54.64 -26.26
N ARG A 687 15.79 -55.31 -27.30
CA ARG A 687 15.25 -56.42 -28.11
C ARG A 687 14.58 -56.02 -29.42
N ASP A 688 14.06 -54.81 -29.57
CA ASP A 688 13.40 -54.35 -30.81
C ASP A 688 14.29 -53.44 -31.68
N GLY A 689 15.45 -53.03 -31.16
CA GLY A 689 16.30 -51.99 -31.74
C GLY A 689 17.11 -51.27 -30.66
N MET A 690 17.91 -50.29 -31.06
CA MET A 690 18.66 -49.44 -30.12
C MET A 690 17.73 -48.43 -29.43
N LEU A 691 18.01 -48.08 -28.17
CA LEU A 691 17.19 -47.12 -27.43
C LEU A 691 17.09 -45.76 -28.14
N CYS A 692 18.18 -45.26 -28.71
CA CYS A 692 18.18 -44.01 -29.49
C CYS A 692 17.30 -44.05 -30.75
N GLU A 693 17.05 -45.22 -31.32
CA GLU A 693 16.20 -45.37 -32.51
C GLU A 693 14.72 -45.42 -32.13
N GLN A 694 14.42 -45.80 -30.89
CA GLN A 694 13.06 -46.06 -30.44
C GLN A 694 12.47 -44.97 -29.53
N TYR A 695 13.33 -44.22 -28.85
CA TYR A 695 12.96 -43.23 -27.84
C TYR A 695 13.70 -41.91 -28.08
N ALA A 696 13.06 -40.81 -27.67
CA ALA A 696 13.77 -39.54 -27.50
C ALA A 696 14.55 -39.60 -26.17
N VAL A 697 15.78 -40.13 -26.23
CA VAL A 697 16.59 -40.41 -25.03
C VAL A 697 17.24 -39.15 -24.47
N GLY A 698 17.12 -38.93 -23.16
CA GLY A 698 17.83 -37.89 -22.42
C GLY A 698 18.50 -38.45 -21.18
N ARG A 699 19.69 -37.95 -20.83
CA ARG A 699 20.39 -38.35 -19.60
C ARG A 699 20.17 -37.35 -18.48
N GLN A 700 20.08 -37.84 -17.25
CA GLN A 700 20.18 -37.06 -16.04
C GLN A 700 21.23 -37.67 -15.12
N VAL A 701 22.10 -36.81 -14.58
CA VAL A 701 23.06 -37.20 -13.54
C VAL A 701 22.27 -37.40 -12.25
N PHE A 702 22.33 -38.62 -11.71
CA PHE A 702 21.83 -38.87 -10.37
C PHE A 702 22.74 -38.15 -9.36
N MET A 703 22.19 -37.16 -8.66
CA MET A 703 22.79 -36.65 -7.42
C MET A 703 22.12 -37.38 -6.27
N GLU A 704 22.88 -37.81 -5.26
CA GLU A 704 22.34 -38.18 -3.94
C GLU A 704 21.74 -36.93 -3.27
N LEU A 705 20.66 -36.42 -3.83
CA LEU A 705 19.83 -35.41 -3.18
C LEU A 705 19.05 -36.15 -2.11
N ALA A 706 19.39 -35.86 -0.86
CA ALA A 706 18.70 -36.27 0.34
C ALA A 706 17.18 -36.32 0.09
N VAL A 707 16.63 -37.54 0.22
CA VAL A 707 15.23 -37.88 0.50
C VAL A 707 14.26 -36.74 0.20
N THR A 708 13.75 -36.68 -1.03
CA THR A 708 12.43 -36.10 -1.24
C THR A 708 11.47 -36.93 -0.40
N ARG A 709 11.09 -36.38 0.77
CA ARG A 709 10.10 -37.03 1.64
C ARG A 709 8.86 -37.32 0.79
N PRO A 710 8.39 -38.57 0.71
CA PRO A 710 7.12 -38.84 0.07
C PRO A 710 6.04 -38.00 0.78
N PRO A 711 5.02 -37.51 0.06
CA PRO A 711 3.92 -36.77 0.67
C PRO A 711 3.35 -37.60 1.80
N VAL A 712 3.38 -37.05 3.02
CA VAL A 712 2.82 -37.70 4.21
C VAL A 712 1.32 -37.87 3.96
N GLN A 713 0.89 -39.07 3.60
CA GLN A 713 -0.51 -39.47 3.68
C GLN A 713 -0.90 -39.42 5.15
N ARG A 714 -1.50 -38.31 5.58
CA ARG A 714 -2.10 -38.20 6.91
C ARG A 714 -3.33 -39.10 6.94
N GLN A 715 -3.19 -40.27 7.55
CA GLN A 715 -4.35 -41.07 7.94
C GLN A 715 -4.97 -40.46 9.20
N PRO A 716 -6.31 -40.46 9.36
CA PRO A 716 -6.94 -40.12 10.63
C PRO A 716 -6.44 -41.10 11.70
N GLY A 717 -5.72 -40.59 12.68
CA GLY A 717 -5.07 -41.38 13.72
C GLY A 717 -4.89 -40.58 15.00
N MET A 718 -4.55 -41.29 16.08
CA MET A 718 -4.30 -40.75 17.42
C MET A 718 -3.33 -39.56 17.39
N ILE A 719 -3.67 -38.44 18.04
CA ILE A 719 -2.77 -37.29 18.13
C ILE A 719 -1.70 -37.62 19.18
N ARG A 720 -0.43 -37.66 18.79
CA ARG A 720 0.69 -37.84 19.74
C ARG A 720 1.31 -36.48 20.03
N ALA A 721 1.22 -36.03 21.27
CA ALA A 721 1.83 -34.82 21.76
C ALA A 721 3.09 -35.17 22.56
N LEU A 722 4.24 -34.63 22.16
CA LEU A 722 5.49 -34.71 22.92
C LEU A 722 5.75 -33.35 23.56
N VAL A 723 5.78 -33.28 24.89
CA VAL A 723 6.07 -32.05 25.64
C VAL A 723 7.45 -32.15 26.27
N ILE A 724 8.38 -31.30 25.85
CA ILE A 724 9.72 -31.21 26.44
C ILE A 724 9.85 -29.85 27.10
N GLY A 725 9.93 -29.86 28.43
CA GLY A 725 9.96 -28.67 29.26
C GLY A 725 11.27 -28.55 30.01
N ASP A 726 12.07 -27.55 29.70
CA ASP A 726 13.34 -27.30 30.38
C ASP A 726 14.29 -28.53 30.44
N PRO A 727 14.67 -29.12 29.30
CA PRO A 727 15.57 -30.27 29.28
C PRO A 727 16.97 -29.86 29.74
N VAL A 728 17.61 -30.70 30.54
CA VAL A 728 19.02 -30.51 30.92
C VAL A 728 19.87 -31.11 29.82
N PHE A 729 20.45 -30.27 28.96
CA PHE A 729 21.31 -30.72 27.86
C PHE A 729 22.65 -31.26 28.39
N SER A 730 23.15 -32.34 27.80
CA SER A 730 24.51 -32.84 28.09
C SER A 730 25.59 -31.90 27.54
N ASP A 731 26.81 -32.01 28.08
CA ASP A 731 28.01 -31.21 27.75
C ASP A 731 28.47 -31.30 26.27
N SER A 732 27.72 -32.03 25.44
CA SER A 732 27.90 -32.15 23.98
C SER A 732 27.13 -31.08 23.18
N PHE A 733 26.43 -30.16 23.85
CA PHE A 733 25.91 -28.94 23.25
C PHE A 733 26.94 -27.82 23.46
N ASP A 734 27.61 -27.39 22.38
CA ASP A 734 28.68 -26.37 22.45
C ASP A 734 28.18 -24.98 22.90
N ASP A 735 26.86 -24.72 22.78
CA ASP A 735 26.17 -23.55 23.34
C ASP A 735 25.01 -24.04 24.21
N HIS A 736 25.06 -23.75 25.51
CA HIS A 736 23.94 -23.98 26.42
C HIS A 736 23.01 -22.76 26.42
N PRO A 737 21.81 -22.81 25.81
CA PRO A 737 20.86 -21.72 25.92
C PRO A 737 20.44 -21.53 27.38
N GLU A 738 20.40 -20.28 27.86
CA GLU A 738 19.91 -19.98 29.21
C GLU A 738 18.48 -20.50 29.39
N GLN A 739 18.26 -21.27 30.46
CA GLN A 739 16.95 -21.81 30.79
C GLN A 739 16.02 -20.69 31.24
N LEU A 740 14.88 -20.54 30.57
CA LEU A 740 13.90 -19.50 30.88
C LEU A 740 13.27 -19.74 32.27
N PRO A 741 13.22 -18.73 33.14
CA PRO A 741 12.57 -18.85 34.45
C PRO A 741 11.09 -19.24 34.29
N GLY A 742 10.68 -20.35 34.91
CA GLY A 742 9.29 -20.81 34.88
C GLY A 742 8.92 -21.80 33.77
N ALA A 743 9.83 -22.10 32.84
CA ALA A 743 9.58 -23.01 31.72
C ALA A 743 9.12 -24.42 32.15
N ARG A 744 9.63 -24.94 33.29
CA ARG A 744 9.16 -26.21 33.87
C ARG A 744 7.68 -26.16 34.27
N SER A 745 7.29 -25.09 34.94
CA SER A 745 5.92 -24.91 35.44
C SER A 745 4.94 -24.72 34.28
N GLU A 746 5.36 -23.99 33.25
CA GLU A 746 4.58 -23.82 32.03
C GLU A 746 4.40 -25.15 31.29
N ALA A 747 5.47 -25.92 31.09
CA ALA A 747 5.40 -27.23 30.44
C ALA A 747 4.49 -28.20 31.20
N ALA A 748 4.50 -28.18 32.54
CA ALA A 748 3.59 -28.99 33.34
C ALA A 748 2.13 -28.57 33.15
N THR A 749 1.87 -27.26 33.05
CA THR A 749 0.53 -26.71 32.77
C THR A 749 0.03 -27.13 31.40
N VAL A 750 0.91 -27.16 30.39
CA VAL A 750 0.59 -27.63 29.03
C VAL A 750 0.21 -29.12 29.04
N VAL A 751 0.96 -29.98 29.74
CA VAL A 751 0.63 -31.40 29.86
C VAL A 751 -0.76 -31.59 30.49
N GLU A 752 -1.08 -30.84 31.52
CA GLU A 752 -2.37 -30.94 32.21
C GLU A 752 -3.53 -30.46 31.33
N THR A 753 -3.33 -29.35 30.60
CA THR A 753 -4.31 -28.82 29.66
C THR A 753 -4.60 -29.83 28.54
N LEU A 754 -3.57 -30.50 28.02
CA LEU A 754 -3.73 -31.53 26.98
C LEU A 754 -4.49 -32.76 27.48
N ARG A 755 -4.33 -33.15 28.75
CA ARG A 755 -5.13 -34.22 29.37
C ARG A 755 -6.59 -33.82 29.54
N GLN A 756 -6.86 -32.60 30.02
CA GLN A 756 -8.22 -32.09 30.13
C GLN A 756 -8.92 -32.01 28.77
N LEU A 757 -8.18 -31.62 27.73
CA LEU A 757 -8.68 -31.63 26.36
C LEU A 757 -9.02 -33.04 25.86
N ASP A 758 -8.19 -34.05 26.17
CA ASP A 758 -8.48 -35.45 25.83
C ASP A 758 -9.80 -35.93 26.48
N GLU A 759 -10.01 -35.59 27.76
CA GLU A 759 -11.25 -35.92 28.49
C GLU A 759 -12.48 -35.21 27.91
N GLN A 760 -12.34 -33.95 27.48
CA GLN A 760 -13.43 -33.17 26.87
C GLN A 760 -13.78 -33.64 25.46
N LEU A 761 -12.82 -34.19 24.72
CA LEU A 761 -12.94 -34.56 23.31
C LEU A 761 -13.49 -35.98 23.08
N ALA A 762 -14.26 -36.53 24.02
CA ALA A 762 -14.70 -37.94 24.15
C ALA A 762 -15.32 -38.68 22.93
N GLN A 763 -15.30 -38.14 21.70
CA GLN A 763 -15.62 -38.83 20.43
C GLN A 763 -14.69 -38.44 19.23
N VAL A 764 -13.50 -37.88 19.48
CA VAL A 764 -12.47 -37.49 18.48
C VAL A 764 -11.18 -38.30 18.80
N PRO A 765 -10.27 -38.60 17.85
CA PRO A 765 -9.07 -39.41 18.11
C PRO A 765 -8.30 -38.94 19.36
N SER A 766 -8.08 -39.89 20.29
CA SER A 766 -7.45 -39.66 21.60
C SER A 766 -6.08 -38.99 21.49
N ILE A 767 -5.74 -38.14 22.45
CA ILE A 767 -4.46 -37.46 22.56
C ILE A 767 -3.54 -38.27 23.47
N GLN A 768 -2.47 -38.83 22.91
CA GLN A 768 -1.39 -39.44 23.70
C GLN A 768 -0.36 -38.38 24.05
N VAL A 769 -0.21 -38.05 25.34
CA VAL A 769 0.80 -37.08 25.80
C VAL A 769 2.02 -37.80 26.38
N THR A 770 3.16 -37.70 25.72
CA THR A 770 4.48 -38.07 26.24
C THR A 770 5.19 -36.81 26.73
N HIS A 771 5.80 -36.82 27.91
CA HIS A 771 6.45 -35.61 28.45
C HIS A 771 7.80 -35.88 29.11
N TYR A 772 8.72 -34.94 28.93
CA TYR A 772 10.05 -34.91 29.54
C TYR A 772 10.30 -33.51 30.10
N ILE A 773 10.02 -33.31 31.39
CA ILE A 773 10.13 -32.01 32.06
C ILE A 773 11.26 -32.05 33.09
N GLY A 774 12.29 -31.22 32.94
CA GLY A 774 13.44 -31.17 33.85
C GLY A 774 14.33 -32.42 33.82
N VAL A 775 14.22 -33.25 32.79
CA VAL A 775 14.99 -34.49 32.62
C VAL A 775 16.25 -34.21 31.78
N ARG A 776 17.36 -34.91 32.09
CA ARG A 776 18.56 -34.84 31.26
C ARG A 776 18.34 -35.61 29.97
N LEU A 777 18.53 -34.94 28.83
CA LEU A 777 18.40 -35.55 27.50
C LEU A 777 19.68 -35.31 26.71
N THR A 778 20.26 -36.37 26.17
CA THR A 778 21.37 -36.29 25.23
C THR A 778 20.87 -35.88 23.84
N VAL A 779 21.77 -35.37 22.99
CA VAL A 779 21.49 -35.05 21.58
C VAL A 779 20.88 -36.25 20.84
N LEU A 780 21.38 -37.46 21.13
CA LEU A 780 20.91 -38.69 20.47
C LEU A 780 19.47 -39.02 20.90
N GLU A 781 19.18 -38.97 22.20
CA GLU A 781 17.85 -39.21 22.74
C GLU A 781 16.84 -38.16 22.25
N MET A 782 17.23 -36.88 22.19
CA MET A 782 16.37 -35.83 21.63
C MET A 782 16.06 -36.09 20.15
N ARG A 783 17.05 -36.53 19.37
CA ARG A 783 16.86 -36.89 17.97
C ARG A 783 15.99 -38.14 17.81
N GLU A 784 16.08 -39.11 18.70
CA GLU A 784 15.20 -40.28 18.70
C GLU A 784 13.76 -39.92 19.08
N LEU A 785 13.55 -38.99 20.01
CA LEU A 785 12.21 -38.52 20.38
C LEU A 785 11.51 -37.70 19.28
N LEU A 786 12.27 -36.99 18.44
CA LEU A 786 11.75 -36.20 17.32
C LEU A 786 11.58 -37.00 16.01
N ARG A 787 12.22 -38.17 15.92
CA ARG A 787 12.05 -39.12 14.80
C ARG A 787 10.78 -39.94 15.00
#